data_AF-A0A550GM16-F1
#
_entry.id   AF-A0A550GM16-F1
#
_cell.length_a   1.000
_cell.length_b   1.000
_cell.length_c   1.000
_cell.angle_alpha   90.00
_cell.angle_beta   90.00
_cell.angle_gamma   90.00
#
_symmetry.space_group_name_H-M   'P 1'
#
loop_
_entity.id
_entity.type
_entity.pdbx_description
1 polymer ?
#
loop_
_entity_poly.entity_id
_entity_poly.type
_entity_poly.pdbx_seq_one_letter_code
_entity_poly.pdbx_strand_id
1 'polypeptide(L)'
;KIAFISQSAALCSSALDWASEAQVGFSAVVSTGSILDVDLGDLIDYFGIDAKTKSIVLYVESIKDGRKFMSAARCSARSKPIMLVKAGRFKESREAVLSHSGSLSGEDSVYSAAFRRAGVVRVEAISDLFNCAEALAMQPNPTGPNLIAITNAGGPAIMAADQLISRDGKLAKLSKDTVQALKRVLPSYCSITNPIDIYEEATPERFKNVMDICLNDPNSNGFLVIYTHQGATKPSELAKTIVDISKQTRKPILTVLMSEDESCWKARRLLQSNGIPSFTSPDEAVSTFIYMYNYTQNLELLYQTPEYLPMEQPDSTFLKGILRQAFCAGRIFLTLPESMLFLEAYQIPTVKTLVARTREEAIAASSKMGYPVVLKALSPHISHKSRIGGVILNVCSKKETGSSFEEIANKVKDYKSTAEFQGVAVQRMIREQGFELILGSKKDDQFGSTILFGTGGITTDLFKDVSIGFPPLNQTLARRLMEDTAIYKYAESTGHPLNVSLLEEILVKFSHLVTDFPEIKEIDINPLIVSENAAVAVDAHIVIEWDRMMREVAEHHDKRLIASYPKKYVANRKLKDGTMVVLHPVKPEDEKCFNKFLSTLSEESMRFRFFEIIKEMSHETLVRYCNLDYDREVAVVAELADDKKPIVGAVRLILDLNGKNGEFAVLVSDELQGLGLGSKLMDLLVEIGKDMHVDKIYGYVSSSNYKMLQLCKKKGFEVETFDEETIKASLFLH
;
A
#
# COMPACT_ATOMS: atom_id res chain seq x y z
N LYS A 1 -26.24 7.25 3.34
CA LYS A 1 -25.08 7.28 2.40
C LYS A 1 -23.85 6.59 3.01
N ILE A 2 -23.74 6.51 4.33
CA ILE A 2 -22.64 5.85 5.03
C ILE A 2 -23.07 4.42 5.40
N ALA A 3 -22.26 3.41 5.12
CA ALA A 3 -22.43 2.07 5.69
C ALA A 3 -21.54 1.93 6.93
N PHE A 4 -22.13 1.75 8.11
CA PHE A 4 -21.39 1.53 9.35
C PHE A 4 -21.38 0.04 9.71
N ILE A 5 -20.18 -0.54 9.80
CA ILE A 5 -19.97 -1.95 10.14
C ILE A 5 -19.17 -2.02 11.43
N SER A 6 -19.65 -2.74 12.43
CA SER A 6 -19.00 -2.82 13.75
C SER A 6 -19.03 -4.23 14.32
N GLN A 7 -17.90 -4.67 14.85
CA GLN A 7 -17.80 -5.89 15.67
C GLN A 7 -18.42 -5.73 17.05
N SER A 8 -18.64 -4.49 17.51
CA SER A 8 -19.31 -4.19 18.79
C SER A 8 -20.76 -3.76 18.56
N ALA A 9 -21.71 -4.54 19.10
CA ALA A 9 -23.13 -4.21 19.06
C ALA A 9 -23.48 -2.95 19.85
N ALA A 10 -22.82 -2.72 20.98
CA ALA A 10 -23.04 -1.52 21.80
C ALA A 10 -22.70 -0.24 21.03
N LEU A 11 -21.62 -0.27 20.24
CA LEU A 11 -21.25 0.87 19.39
C LEU A 11 -22.24 1.11 18.25
N CYS A 12 -22.89 0.07 17.72
CA CYS A 12 -23.99 0.25 16.75
C CYS A 12 -25.14 1.05 17.35
N SER A 13 -25.57 0.70 18.57
CA SER A 13 -26.64 1.41 19.26
C SER A 13 -26.26 2.87 19.51
N SER A 14 -25.08 3.12 20.07
CA SER A 14 -24.61 4.49 20.33
C SER A 14 -24.43 5.32 19.06
N ALA A 15 -23.98 4.70 17.96
CA ALA A 15 -23.85 5.39 16.68
C ALA A 15 -25.22 5.77 16.08
N LEU A 16 -26.25 4.95 16.26
CA LEU A 16 -27.62 5.27 15.83
C LEU A 16 -28.22 6.43 16.63
N ASP A 17 -28.04 6.43 17.95
CA ASP A 17 -28.49 7.52 18.83
C ASP A 17 -27.80 8.84 18.45
N TRP A 18 -26.47 8.79 18.30
CA TRP A 18 -25.67 9.94 17.86
C TRP A 18 -26.11 10.45 16.48
N ALA A 19 -26.31 9.55 15.52
CA ALA A 19 -26.70 9.93 14.16
C ALA A 19 -28.09 10.58 14.11
N SER A 20 -29.00 10.19 15.01
CA SER A 20 -30.30 10.85 15.16
C SER A 20 -30.14 12.31 15.60
N GLU A 21 -29.26 12.58 16.58
CA GLU A 21 -29.00 13.94 17.07
C GLU A 21 -28.24 14.79 16.03
N ALA A 22 -27.21 14.21 15.40
CA ALA A 22 -26.37 14.86 14.39
C ALA A 22 -27.04 14.96 13.01
N GLN A 23 -28.21 14.33 12.81
CA GLN A 23 -28.92 14.20 11.53
C GLN A 23 -28.09 13.56 10.40
N VAL A 24 -27.31 12.55 10.77
CA VAL A 24 -26.47 11.79 9.85
C VAL A 24 -27.20 10.56 9.33
N GLY A 25 -27.26 10.41 8.00
CA GLY A 25 -28.00 9.32 7.35
C GLY A 25 -27.15 8.11 6.99
N PHE A 26 -27.39 6.97 7.63
CA PHE A 26 -26.83 5.68 7.24
C PHE A 26 -27.55 5.09 6.02
N SER A 27 -26.80 4.44 5.11
CA SER A 27 -27.38 3.48 4.15
C SER A 27 -27.60 2.12 4.81
N ALA A 28 -26.70 1.74 5.72
CA ALA A 28 -26.81 0.53 6.53
C ALA A 28 -26.03 0.67 7.84
N VAL A 29 -26.49 -0.05 8.88
CA VAL A 29 -25.73 -0.30 10.11
C VAL A 29 -25.71 -1.81 10.32
N VAL A 30 -24.51 -2.39 10.41
CA VAL A 30 -24.31 -3.85 10.51
C VAL A 30 -23.49 -4.15 11.76
N SER A 31 -24.07 -4.95 12.67
CA SER A 31 -23.33 -5.55 13.78
C SER A 31 -22.89 -6.94 13.39
N THR A 32 -21.58 -7.19 13.37
CA THR A 32 -21.01 -8.48 12.93
C THR A 32 -20.73 -9.46 14.06
N GLY A 33 -20.66 -8.96 15.30
CA GLY A 33 -20.36 -9.76 16.48
C GLY A 33 -19.11 -10.62 16.29
N SER A 34 -19.25 -11.93 16.50
CA SER A 34 -18.14 -12.89 16.49
C SER A 34 -17.68 -13.35 15.09
N ILE A 35 -18.34 -12.93 14.00
CA ILE A 35 -17.99 -13.27 12.61
C ILE A 35 -17.81 -14.79 12.42
N LEU A 36 -18.92 -15.54 12.47
CA LEU A 36 -18.88 -17.00 12.30
C LEU A 36 -18.83 -17.44 10.82
N ASP A 37 -19.44 -16.65 9.93
CA ASP A 37 -19.57 -16.94 8.50
C ASP A 37 -19.26 -15.67 7.69
N VAL A 38 -20.23 -14.75 7.57
CA VAL A 38 -20.06 -13.45 6.90
C VAL A 38 -19.07 -12.58 7.66
N ASP A 39 -18.00 -12.17 6.99
CA ASP A 39 -16.92 -11.36 7.55
C ASP A 39 -16.85 -9.92 7.00
N LEU A 40 -15.84 -9.17 7.45
CA LEU A 40 -15.64 -7.79 7.02
C LEU A 40 -15.36 -7.68 5.52
N GLY A 41 -14.69 -8.66 4.91
CA GLY A 41 -14.43 -8.67 3.47
C GLY A 41 -15.71 -8.81 2.66
N ASP A 42 -16.61 -9.70 3.05
CA ASP A 42 -17.93 -9.87 2.40
C ASP A 42 -18.74 -8.58 2.43
N LEU A 43 -18.78 -7.93 3.60
CA LEU A 43 -19.55 -6.71 3.78
C LEU A 43 -18.94 -5.55 2.99
N ILE A 44 -17.62 -5.42 2.96
CA ILE A 44 -16.94 -4.42 2.14
C ILE A 44 -17.28 -4.63 0.66
N ASP A 45 -17.27 -5.87 0.17
CA ASP A 45 -17.64 -6.18 -1.21
C ASP A 45 -19.08 -5.80 -1.53
N TYR A 46 -20.02 -6.22 -0.66
CA TYR A 46 -21.44 -5.91 -0.83
C TYR A 46 -21.69 -4.38 -0.86
N PHE A 47 -21.16 -3.65 0.11
CA PHE A 47 -21.32 -2.19 0.17
C PHE A 47 -20.46 -1.44 -0.84
N GLY A 48 -19.40 -2.07 -1.36
CA GLY A 48 -18.55 -1.58 -2.44
C GLY A 48 -19.33 -1.41 -3.74
N ILE A 49 -20.23 -2.35 -4.06
CA ILE A 49 -21.06 -2.28 -5.27
C ILE A 49 -22.41 -1.56 -5.06
N ASP A 50 -22.90 -1.44 -3.81
CA ASP A 50 -24.18 -0.80 -3.52
C ASP A 50 -24.22 0.69 -3.91
N ALA A 51 -25.07 1.06 -4.88
CA ALA A 51 -25.20 2.42 -5.38
C ALA A 51 -25.65 3.45 -4.30
N LYS A 52 -26.36 3.00 -3.26
CA LYS A 52 -26.84 3.86 -2.15
C LYS A 52 -25.75 4.20 -1.15
N THR A 53 -24.70 3.38 -1.08
CA THR A 53 -23.55 3.58 -0.20
C THR A 53 -22.46 4.37 -0.92
N LYS A 54 -21.99 5.44 -0.27
CA LYS A 54 -20.94 6.34 -0.76
C LYS A 54 -19.64 6.24 0.04
N SER A 55 -19.71 5.83 1.29
CA SER A 55 -18.54 5.57 2.14
C SER A 55 -18.81 4.41 3.10
N ILE A 56 -17.74 3.71 3.47
CA ILE A 56 -17.77 2.57 4.37
C ILE A 56 -16.96 2.94 5.62
N VAL A 57 -17.56 2.74 6.79
CA VAL A 57 -16.99 3.08 8.09
C VAL A 57 -16.95 1.81 8.94
N LEU A 58 -15.80 1.48 9.50
CA LEU A 58 -15.56 0.22 10.21
C LEU A 58 -15.10 0.44 11.65
N TYR A 59 -15.66 -0.33 12.58
CA TYR A 59 -15.05 -0.57 13.89
C TYR A 59 -14.51 -2.00 13.93
N VAL A 60 -13.19 -2.13 14.11
CA VAL A 60 -12.46 -3.39 13.97
C VAL A 60 -11.71 -3.71 15.26
N GLU A 61 -11.94 -4.89 15.82
CA GLU A 61 -11.18 -5.50 16.90
C GLU A 61 -10.14 -6.47 16.36
N SER A 62 -10.52 -7.31 15.40
CA SER A 62 -9.63 -8.27 14.72
C SER A 62 -10.08 -8.59 13.30
N ILE A 63 -9.15 -9.04 12.45
CA ILE A 63 -9.42 -9.55 11.11
C ILE A 63 -9.00 -11.03 11.08
N LYS A 64 -9.95 -11.93 10.74
CA LYS A 64 -9.69 -13.37 10.64
C LYS A 64 -9.01 -13.75 9.32
N ASP A 65 -9.55 -13.26 8.20
CA ASP A 65 -8.98 -13.48 6.87
C ASP A 65 -8.43 -12.16 6.31
N GLY A 66 -7.11 -11.97 6.46
CA GLY A 66 -6.41 -10.79 5.98
C GLY A 66 -6.43 -10.66 4.46
N ARG A 67 -6.36 -11.78 3.72
CA ARG A 67 -6.35 -11.76 2.24
C ARG A 67 -7.69 -11.29 1.70
N LYS A 68 -8.78 -11.87 2.18
CA LYS A 68 -10.14 -11.49 1.77
C LYS A 68 -10.43 -10.03 2.10
N PHE A 69 -10.06 -9.57 3.31
CA PHE A 69 -10.15 -8.17 3.69
C PHE A 69 -9.35 -7.25 2.75
N MET A 70 -8.07 -7.57 2.50
CA MET A 70 -7.20 -6.76 1.65
C MET A 70 -7.72 -6.66 0.22
N SER A 71 -8.18 -7.79 -0.35
CA SER A 71 -8.73 -7.83 -1.71
C SER A 71 -10.01 -6.99 -1.81
N ALA A 72 -10.96 -7.17 -0.88
CA ALA A 72 -12.21 -6.41 -0.85
C ALA A 72 -11.98 -4.90 -0.65
N ALA A 73 -11.13 -4.54 0.32
CA ALA A 73 -10.81 -3.16 0.65
C ALA A 73 -10.08 -2.44 -0.49
N ARG A 74 -9.09 -3.08 -1.12
CA ARG A 74 -8.36 -2.50 -2.27
C ARG A 74 -9.27 -2.23 -3.46
N CYS A 75 -10.17 -3.16 -3.74
CA CYS A 75 -11.14 -3.00 -4.82
C CYS A 75 -12.09 -1.83 -4.53
N SER A 76 -12.69 -1.83 -3.33
CA SER A 76 -13.70 -0.85 -2.95
C SER A 76 -13.13 0.56 -2.72
N ALA A 77 -11.93 0.68 -2.12
CA ALA A 77 -11.29 1.94 -1.78
C ALA A 77 -11.05 2.84 -3.00
N ARG A 78 -10.85 2.27 -4.20
CA ARG A 78 -10.71 3.02 -5.47
C ARG A 78 -11.97 3.78 -5.89
N SER A 79 -13.12 3.43 -5.34
CA SER A 79 -14.41 4.02 -5.72
C SER A 79 -15.13 4.68 -4.56
N LYS A 80 -14.91 4.18 -3.34
CA LYS A 80 -15.58 4.65 -2.12
C LYS A 80 -14.57 4.75 -0.98
N PRO A 81 -14.55 5.86 -0.23
CA PRO A 81 -13.73 5.96 0.97
C PRO A 81 -14.07 4.85 1.97
N ILE A 82 -13.03 4.22 2.51
CA ILE A 82 -13.13 3.27 3.63
C ILE A 82 -12.34 3.85 4.80
N MET A 83 -13.02 4.05 5.92
CA MET A 83 -12.42 4.55 7.16
C MET A 83 -12.61 3.53 8.29
N LEU A 84 -11.64 3.43 9.20
CA LEU A 84 -11.78 2.54 10.34
C LEU A 84 -11.16 3.06 11.64
N VAL A 85 -11.71 2.57 12.74
CA VAL A 85 -11.09 2.59 14.07
C VAL A 85 -10.69 1.16 14.43
N LYS A 86 -9.41 0.99 14.81
CA LYS A 86 -8.87 -0.29 15.28
C LYS A 86 -8.71 -0.27 16.81
N ALA A 87 -9.44 -1.13 17.49
CA ALA A 87 -9.30 -1.39 18.92
C ALA A 87 -8.09 -2.31 19.20
N GLY A 88 -7.59 -2.34 20.44
CA GLY A 88 -6.47 -3.20 20.82
C GLY A 88 -5.14 -2.79 20.18
N ARG A 89 -4.74 -1.52 20.33
CA ARG A 89 -3.51 -0.97 19.72
C ARG A 89 -2.24 -1.36 20.49
N PHE A 90 -2.33 -1.38 21.81
CA PHE A 90 -1.24 -1.66 22.73
C PHE A 90 -1.32 -3.10 23.23
N LYS A 91 -0.20 -3.66 23.69
CA LYS A 91 -0.11 -5.05 24.16
C LYS A 91 -1.18 -5.37 25.20
N GLU A 92 -1.32 -4.52 26.21
CA GLU A 92 -2.28 -4.63 27.30
C GLU A 92 -3.72 -4.58 26.77
N SER A 93 -4.01 -3.66 25.85
CA SER A 93 -5.34 -3.56 25.22
C SER A 93 -5.65 -4.74 24.29
N ARG A 94 -4.65 -5.37 23.67
CA ARG A 94 -4.83 -6.60 22.86
C ARG A 94 -5.18 -7.79 23.74
N GLU A 95 -4.57 -7.91 24.92
CA GLU A 95 -4.91 -8.94 25.90
C GLU A 95 -6.36 -8.78 26.40
N ALA A 96 -6.83 -7.54 26.57
CA ALA A 96 -8.23 -7.25 26.89
C ALA A 96 -9.19 -7.64 25.74
N VAL A 97 -8.84 -7.32 24.48
CA VAL A 97 -9.62 -7.74 23.30
C VAL A 97 -9.68 -9.27 23.21
N LEU A 98 -8.56 -9.97 23.42
CA LEU A 98 -8.53 -11.44 23.45
C LEU A 98 -9.47 -12.01 24.52
N SER A 99 -9.50 -11.40 25.69
CA SER A 99 -10.39 -11.83 26.78
C SER A 99 -11.88 -11.54 26.48
N HIS A 100 -12.16 -10.50 25.69
CA HIS A 100 -13.52 -10.08 25.34
C HIS A 100 -14.11 -10.86 24.16
N SER A 101 -13.37 -10.94 23.05
CA SER A 101 -13.85 -11.54 21.78
C SER A 101 -13.30 -12.94 21.52
N GLY A 102 -12.35 -13.41 22.34
CA GLY A 102 -11.68 -14.71 22.14
C GLY A 102 -10.75 -14.74 20.93
N SER A 103 -10.52 -13.60 20.26
CA SER A 103 -9.73 -13.51 19.03
C SER A 103 -8.35 -12.89 19.28
N LEU A 104 -7.30 -13.55 18.78
CA LEU A 104 -5.93 -13.03 18.86
C LEU A 104 -5.80 -11.84 17.90
N SER A 105 -5.38 -10.68 18.41
CA SER A 105 -5.04 -9.52 17.57
C SER A 105 -3.55 -9.51 17.26
N GLY A 106 -3.19 -9.44 15.98
CA GLY A 106 -1.81 -9.27 15.51
C GLY A 106 -1.17 -7.94 15.95
N GLU A 107 0.02 -7.65 15.44
CA GLU A 107 0.76 -6.43 15.77
C GLU A 107 0.12 -5.19 15.11
N ASP A 108 -0.06 -4.10 15.87
CA ASP A 108 -0.75 -2.89 15.39
C ASP A 108 0.00 -2.19 14.24
N SER A 109 1.33 -2.35 14.19
CA SER A 109 2.20 -1.89 13.10
C SER A 109 1.86 -2.58 11.78
N VAL A 110 1.64 -3.91 11.82
CA VAL A 110 1.24 -4.73 10.66
C VAL A 110 -0.16 -4.35 10.18
N TYR A 111 -1.13 -4.18 11.09
CA TYR A 111 -2.45 -3.66 10.75
C TYR A 111 -2.40 -2.29 10.09
N SER A 112 -1.60 -1.37 10.64
CA SER A 112 -1.44 -0.02 10.08
C SER A 112 -0.88 -0.05 8.66
N ALA A 113 0.13 -0.87 8.43
CA ALA A 113 0.68 -1.10 7.10
C ALA A 113 -0.38 -1.72 6.15
N ALA A 114 -1.20 -2.65 6.64
CA ALA A 114 -2.21 -3.33 5.84
C ALA A 114 -3.31 -2.35 5.40
N PHE A 115 -3.79 -1.51 6.32
CA PHE A 115 -4.79 -0.49 6.01
C PHE A 115 -4.28 0.53 4.99
N ARG A 116 -3.06 1.03 5.16
CA ARG A 116 -2.42 1.93 4.20
C ARG A 116 -2.30 1.28 2.82
N ARG A 117 -1.83 0.03 2.79
CA ARG A 117 -1.70 -0.80 1.57
C ARG A 117 -3.04 -1.10 0.91
N ALA A 118 -4.12 -1.14 1.69
CA ALA A 118 -5.47 -1.39 1.22
C ALA A 118 -6.20 -0.16 0.67
N GLY A 119 -5.68 1.05 0.89
CA GLY A 119 -6.42 2.28 0.61
C GLY A 119 -7.29 2.76 1.77
N VAL A 120 -7.24 2.09 2.93
CA VAL A 120 -8.12 2.33 4.07
C VAL A 120 -7.52 3.40 4.97
N VAL A 121 -8.35 4.36 5.38
CA VAL A 121 -7.95 5.44 6.28
C VAL A 121 -8.20 5.02 7.71
N ARG A 122 -7.13 4.91 8.49
CA ARG A 122 -7.24 4.71 9.94
C ARG A 122 -7.48 6.05 10.62
N VAL A 123 -8.48 6.10 11.50
CA VAL A 123 -8.73 7.22 12.41
C VAL A 123 -8.65 6.76 13.86
N GLU A 124 -8.64 7.71 14.79
CA GLU A 124 -8.40 7.43 16.21
C GLU A 124 -9.66 7.32 17.05
N ALA A 125 -10.69 8.09 16.71
CA ALA A 125 -11.96 8.10 17.41
C ALA A 125 -13.15 7.77 16.50
N ILE A 126 -14.27 7.35 17.09
CA ILE A 126 -15.50 7.07 16.34
C ILE A 126 -16.06 8.37 15.74
N SER A 127 -15.97 9.49 16.46
CA SER A 127 -16.34 10.82 15.96
C SER A 127 -15.57 11.17 14.68
N ASP A 128 -14.27 10.84 14.63
CA ASP A 128 -13.43 11.09 13.46
C ASP A 128 -13.92 10.32 12.22
N LEU A 129 -14.52 9.14 12.39
CA LEU A 129 -15.04 8.36 11.27
C LEU A 129 -16.13 9.14 10.54
N PHE A 130 -17.08 9.68 11.30
CA PHE A 130 -18.21 10.40 10.72
C PHE A 130 -17.78 11.77 10.20
N ASN A 131 -16.96 12.50 10.97
CA ASN A 131 -16.37 13.78 10.55
C ASN A 131 -15.62 13.66 9.22
N CYS A 132 -14.78 12.63 9.07
CA CYS A 132 -14.04 12.39 7.84
C CYS A 132 -14.95 11.94 6.69
N ALA A 133 -15.91 11.04 6.96
CA ALA A 133 -16.85 10.58 5.94
C ALA A 133 -17.71 11.72 5.38
N GLU A 134 -18.14 12.65 6.22
CA GLU A 134 -18.86 13.84 5.80
C GLU A 134 -17.97 14.80 5.03
N ALA A 135 -16.78 15.10 5.54
CA ALA A 135 -15.86 16.01 4.88
C ALA A 135 -15.47 15.52 3.47
N LEU A 136 -15.19 14.23 3.29
CA LEU A 136 -14.92 13.62 1.98
C LEU A 136 -16.13 13.64 1.03
N ALA A 137 -17.35 13.67 1.57
CA ALA A 137 -18.57 13.79 0.76
C ALA A 137 -18.91 15.24 0.39
N MET A 138 -18.40 16.21 1.16
CA MET A 138 -18.70 17.63 1.03
C MET A 138 -17.61 18.41 0.26
N GLN A 139 -16.35 18.02 0.40
CA GLN A 139 -15.19 18.77 -0.08
C GLN A 139 -14.29 17.95 -1.01
N PRO A 140 -13.57 18.61 -1.93
CA PRO A 140 -12.53 17.96 -2.71
C PRO A 140 -11.38 17.52 -1.80
N ASN A 141 -10.65 16.50 -2.25
CA ASN A 141 -9.50 15.98 -1.51
C ASN A 141 -8.32 16.98 -1.52
N PRO A 142 -7.62 17.18 -0.39
CA PRO A 142 -6.40 17.96 -0.38
C PRO A 142 -5.30 17.22 -1.15
N THR A 143 -4.58 17.96 -1.99
CA THR A 143 -3.46 17.45 -2.82
C THR A 143 -2.12 17.45 -2.09
N GLY A 144 -2.09 17.87 -0.83
CA GLY A 144 -0.87 18.03 -0.04
C GLY A 144 -1.18 18.40 1.42
N PRO A 145 -0.17 18.40 2.29
CA PRO A 145 -0.34 18.62 3.72
C PRO A 145 -0.35 20.11 4.12
N ASN A 146 -0.23 21.04 3.17
CA ASN A 146 -0.05 22.46 3.48
C ASN A 146 -1.41 23.15 3.72
N LEU A 147 -1.65 23.60 4.94
CA LEU A 147 -2.88 24.26 5.36
C LEU A 147 -2.64 25.77 5.57
N ILE A 148 -3.54 26.62 5.07
CA ILE A 148 -3.65 28.03 5.51
C ILE A 148 -4.78 28.13 6.53
N ALA A 149 -4.46 28.62 7.72
CA ALA A 149 -5.45 28.92 8.75
C ALA A 149 -5.73 30.43 8.82
N ILE A 150 -7.01 30.82 8.84
CA ILE A 150 -7.49 32.19 8.99
C ILE A 150 -8.33 32.24 10.26
N THR A 151 -8.04 33.13 11.18
CA THR A 151 -8.69 33.19 12.49
C THR A 151 -8.99 34.63 12.93
N ASN A 152 -10.04 34.85 13.73
CA ASN A 152 -10.21 36.08 14.52
C ASN A 152 -9.69 35.94 15.97
N ALA A 153 -9.15 34.79 16.34
CA ALA A 153 -8.62 34.52 17.68
C ALA A 153 -7.33 33.70 17.61
N GLY A 154 -6.25 34.24 18.19
CA GLY A 154 -4.92 33.61 18.18
C GLY A 154 -4.84 32.28 18.91
N GLY A 155 -5.48 32.13 20.08
CA GLY A 155 -5.40 30.89 20.90
C GLY A 155 -5.82 29.63 20.14
N PRO A 156 -7.05 29.57 19.59
CA PRO A 156 -7.51 28.47 18.74
C PRO A 156 -6.63 28.18 17.52
N ALA A 157 -6.00 29.21 16.93
CA ALA A 157 -5.10 29.03 15.80
C ALA A 157 -3.77 28.37 16.19
N ILE A 158 -3.26 28.65 17.40
CA ILE A 158 -2.09 27.96 17.94
C ILE A 158 -2.43 26.48 18.18
N MET A 159 -3.60 26.18 18.76
CA MET A 159 -4.06 24.79 18.92
C MET A 159 -4.15 24.06 17.57
N ALA A 160 -4.71 24.71 16.56
CA ALA A 160 -4.77 24.16 15.20
C ALA A 160 -3.37 23.87 14.63
N ALA A 161 -2.41 24.79 14.85
CA ALA A 161 -1.04 24.63 14.38
C ALA A 161 -0.32 23.47 15.09
N ASP A 162 -0.43 23.37 16.41
CA ASP A 162 0.15 22.28 17.20
C ASP A 162 -0.40 20.91 16.75
N GLN A 163 -1.73 20.82 16.60
CA GLN A 163 -2.36 19.59 16.13
C GLN A 163 -1.91 19.23 14.70
N LEU A 164 -1.78 20.22 13.82
CA LEU A 164 -1.37 20.00 12.43
C LEU A 164 0.05 19.45 12.37
N ILE A 165 0.98 20.06 13.12
CA ILE A 165 2.38 19.66 13.16
C ILE A 165 2.55 18.28 13.81
N SER A 166 1.79 17.99 14.87
CA SER A 166 1.84 16.69 15.56
C SER A 166 1.45 15.50 14.67
N ARG A 167 0.73 15.77 13.57
CA ARG A 167 0.26 14.79 12.58
C ARG A 167 0.99 14.90 11.23
N ASP A 168 2.22 15.41 11.24
CA ASP A 168 3.07 15.62 10.05
C ASP A 168 2.49 16.57 8.99
N GLY A 169 1.44 17.33 9.33
CA GLY A 169 0.91 18.43 8.54
C GLY A 169 1.82 19.65 8.55
N LYS A 170 1.60 20.58 7.62
CA LYS A 170 2.44 21.78 7.49
C LYS A 170 1.60 23.04 7.36
N LEU A 171 1.98 24.10 8.06
CA LEU A 171 1.47 25.43 7.76
C LEU A 171 2.09 25.89 6.43
N ALA A 172 1.24 26.25 5.47
CA ALA A 172 1.68 26.79 4.18
C ALA A 172 2.54 28.05 4.38
N LYS A 173 3.68 28.11 3.67
CA LYS A 173 4.50 29.31 3.56
C LYS A 173 3.87 30.23 2.51
N LEU A 174 3.24 31.31 2.95
CA LEU A 174 2.55 32.25 2.07
C LEU A 174 3.50 32.83 1.00
N SER A 175 3.00 32.97 -0.22
CA SER A 175 3.77 33.59 -1.30
C SER A 175 4.05 35.08 -1.01
N LYS A 176 5.10 35.64 -1.63
CA LYS A 176 5.43 37.06 -1.46
C LYS A 176 4.27 37.97 -1.92
N ASP A 177 3.55 37.56 -2.95
CA ASP A 177 2.43 38.31 -3.52
C ASP A 177 1.22 38.29 -2.57
N THR A 178 0.91 37.12 -2.00
CA THR A 178 -0.13 36.95 -0.97
C THR A 178 0.15 37.85 0.24
N VAL A 179 1.39 37.83 0.75
CA VAL A 179 1.79 38.67 1.90
C VAL A 179 1.65 40.16 1.58
N GLN A 180 1.99 40.59 0.36
CA GLN A 180 1.83 41.99 -0.05
C GLN A 180 0.36 42.39 -0.18
N ALA A 181 -0.49 41.53 -0.74
CA ALA A 181 -1.93 41.78 -0.84
C ALA A 181 -2.58 41.88 0.54
N LEU A 182 -2.24 40.98 1.48
CA LEU A 182 -2.73 41.02 2.85
C LEU A 182 -2.34 42.32 3.57
N LYS A 183 -1.09 42.79 3.41
CA LYS A 183 -0.63 44.07 3.99
C LYS A 183 -1.42 45.29 3.53
N ARG A 184 -2.05 45.26 2.35
CA ARG A 184 -2.84 46.40 1.85
C ARG A 184 -4.24 46.44 2.44
N VAL A 185 -4.76 45.29 2.88
CA VAL A 185 -6.14 45.12 3.34
C VAL A 185 -6.23 45.05 4.87
N LEU A 186 -5.23 44.45 5.52
CA LEU A 186 -5.22 44.24 6.95
C LEU A 186 -4.58 45.40 7.71
N PRO A 187 -5.14 45.79 8.87
CA PRO A 187 -4.49 46.71 9.80
C PRO A 187 -3.10 46.22 10.23
N SER A 188 -2.22 47.16 10.62
CA SER A 188 -0.84 46.85 11.01
C SER A 188 -0.70 45.99 12.27
N TYR A 189 -1.75 45.87 13.08
CA TYR A 189 -1.78 45.03 14.29
C TYR A 189 -2.18 43.58 14.01
N CYS A 190 -2.70 43.26 12.81
CA CYS A 190 -3.04 41.89 12.44
C CYS A 190 -1.79 41.08 12.12
N SER A 191 -1.83 39.78 12.42
CA SER A 191 -0.76 38.87 12.04
C SER A 191 -0.98 38.36 10.63
N ILE A 192 -0.02 38.62 9.75
CA ILE A 192 -0.04 38.20 8.34
C ILE A 192 0.84 36.96 8.08
N THR A 193 1.40 36.36 9.13
CA THR A 193 2.02 35.02 9.05
C THR A 193 0.94 33.96 9.12
N ASN A 194 1.22 32.71 8.74
CA ASN A 194 0.26 31.61 8.87
C ASN A 194 0.46 30.94 10.26
N PRO A 195 -0.58 30.81 11.11
CA PRO A 195 -1.98 31.22 10.94
C PRO A 195 -2.21 32.74 10.90
N ILE A 196 -3.09 33.18 9.99
CA ILE A 196 -3.41 34.59 9.74
C ILE A 196 -4.45 35.03 10.76
N ASP A 197 -4.04 35.90 11.70
CA ASP A 197 -4.91 36.44 12.75
C ASP A 197 -5.43 37.83 12.36
N ILE A 198 -6.72 37.88 12.07
CA ILE A 198 -7.45 39.08 11.62
C ILE A 198 -8.11 39.85 12.77
N TYR A 199 -7.84 39.41 14.02
CA TYR A 199 -8.24 40.01 15.29
C TYR A 199 -9.74 39.96 15.60
N GLU A 200 -10.11 40.17 16.87
CA GLU A 200 -11.47 39.94 17.42
C GLU A 200 -12.57 40.78 16.76
N GLU A 201 -12.24 41.99 16.31
CA GLU A 201 -13.16 42.93 15.65
C GLU A 201 -13.44 42.59 14.16
N ALA A 202 -13.01 41.42 13.69
CA ALA A 202 -13.14 41.03 12.30
C ALA A 202 -14.61 40.93 11.87
N THR A 203 -14.99 41.78 10.90
CA THR A 203 -16.30 41.76 10.22
C THR A 203 -16.36 40.65 9.17
N PRO A 204 -17.55 40.23 8.71
CA PRO A 204 -17.68 39.29 7.58
C PRO A 204 -16.94 39.78 6.32
N GLU A 205 -16.90 41.09 6.09
CA GLU A 205 -16.18 41.69 4.97
C GLU A 205 -14.65 41.56 5.12
N ARG A 206 -14.12 41.67 6.34
CA ARG A 206 -12.70 41.41 6.61
C ARG A 206 -12.35 39.95 6.34
N PHE A 207 -13.16 39.01 6.82
CA PHE A 207 -13.02 37.59 6.48
C PHE A 207 -13.05 37.38 4.96
N LYS A 208 -14.00 38.02 4.28
CA LYS A 208 -14.12 37.92 2.82
C LYS A 208 -12.86 38.33 2.10
N ASN A 209 -12.35 39.53 2.38
CA ASN A 209 -11.20 40.08 1.68
C ASN A 209 -9.93 39.25 1.92
N VAL A 210 -9.75 38.72 3.13
CA VAL A 210 -8.60 37.86 3.47
C VAL A 210 -8.73 36.50 2.79
N MET A 211 -9.90 35.88 2.81
CA MET A 211 -10.13 34.61 2.13
C MET A 211 -9.91 34.75 0.62
N ASP A 212 -10.44 35.79 -0.02
CA ASP A 212 -10.28 36.06 -1.46
C ASP A 212 -8.79 36.10 -1.88
N ILE A 213 -7.94 36.69 -1.04
CA ILE A 213 -6.49 36.73 -1.24
C ILE A 213 -5.87 35.34 -1.01
N CYS A 214 -6.20 34.67 0.10
CA CYS A 214 -5.59 33.40 0.49
C CYS A 214 -5.97 32.24 -0.44
N LEU A 215 -7.21 32.22 -0.96
CA LEU A 215 -7.69 31.17 -1.85
C LEU A 215 -6.84 31.02 -3.12
N ASN A 216 -6.23 32.12 -3.56
CA ASN A 216 -5.36 32.19 -4.72
C ASN A 216 -3.88 31.87 -4.42
N ASP A 217 -3.51 31.59 -3.16
CA ASP A 217 -2.13 31.26 -2.80
C ASP A 217 -1.72 29.89 -3.39
N PRO A 218 -0.62 29.81 -4.16
CA PRO A 218 -0.20 28.58 -4.82
C PRO A 218 0.38 27.54 -3.85
N ASN A 219 0.84 27.94 -2.66
CA ASN A 219 1.49 27.08 -1.68
C ASN A 219 0.51 26.41 -0.69
N SER A 220 -0.79 26.66 -0.85
CA SER A 220 -1.85 26.05 -0.04
C SER A 220 -2.48 24.83 -0.72
N ASN A 221 -2.73 23.77 0.05
CA ASN A 221 -3.51 22.60 -0.34
C ASN A 221 -4.89 22.54 0.32
N GLY A 222 -5.21 23.49 1.21
CA GLY A 222 -6.50 23.59 1.87
C GLY A 222 -6.57 24.78 2.83
N PHE A 223 -7.78 25.08 3.30
CA PHE A 223 -8.06 26.25 4.13
C PHE A 223 -8.83 25.86 5.39
N LEU A 224 -8.45 26.46 6.50
CA LEU A 224 -9.15 26.36 7.78
C LEU A 224 -9.58 27.74 8.24
N VAL A 225 -10.90 27.97 8.35
CA VAL A 225 -11.43 29.22 8.89
C VAL A 225 -11.89 29.00 10.32
N ILE A 226 -11.23 29.65 11.27
CA ILE A 226 -11.52 29.55 12.70
C ILE A 226 -12.23 30.82 13.14
N TYR A 227 -13.36 30.64 13.82
CA TYR A 227 -14.17 31.72 14.33
C TYR A 227 -14.57 31.47 15.78
N THR A 228 -14.30 32.46 16.63
CA THR A 228 -14.83 32.55 18.00
C THR A 228 -15.87 33.66 18.09
N HIS A 229 -16.98 33.40 18.79
CA HIS A 229 -18.03 34.40 18.94
C HIS A 229 -17.64 35.46 19.98
N GLN A 230 -17.31 36.67 19.51
CA GLN A 230 -16.86 37.80 20.34
C GLN A 230 -17.69 39.09 20.09
N GLY A 231 -18.92 38.94 19.57
CA GLY A 231 -19.91 40.02 19.47
C GLY A 231 -19.85 40.93 18.24
N ALA A 232 -18.70 41.07 17.56
CA ALA A 232 -18.55 41.95 16.38
C ALA A 232 -19.22 41.43 15.09
N THR A 233 -19.42 40.12 14.99
CA THR A 233 -19.91 39.45 13.78
C THR A 233 -20.99 38.44 14.13
N LYS A 234 -22.09 38.42 13.38
CA LYS A 234 -23.11 37.37 13.52
C LYS A 234 -22.64 36.08 12.83
N PRO A 235 -22.66 34.91 13.51
CA PRO A 235 -22.18 33.66 12.91
C PRO A 235 -22.86 33.30 11.58
N SER A 236 -24.17 33.55 11.47
CA SER A 236 -24.92 33.26 10.24
C SER A 236 -24.54 34.16 9.06
N GLU A 237 -24.12 35.41 9.31
CA GLU A 237 -23.64 36.31 8.26
C GLU A 237 -22.26 35.88 7.76
N LEU A 238 -21.37 35.48 8.68
CA LEU A 238 -20.08 34.89 8.33
C LEU A 238 -20.26 33.59 7.52
N ALA A 239 -21.15 32.70 7.95
CA ALA A 239 -21.42 31.46 7.24
C ALA A 239 -21.86 31.69 5.78
N LYS A 240 -22.76 32.67 5.53
CA LYS A 240 -23.17 33.05 4.16
C LYS A 240 -21.98 33.54 3.33
N THR A 241 -21.13 34.38 3.93
CA THR A 241 -19.93 34.89 3.27
C THR A 241 -18.97 33.76 2.89
N ILE A 242 -18.73 32.80 3.78
CA ILE A 242 -17.87 31.63 3.49
C ILE A 242 -18.48 30.78 2.35
N VAL A 243 -19.80 30.56 2.34
CA VAL A 243 -20.50 29.82 1.27
C VAL A 243 -20.35 30.49 -0.10
N ASP A 244 -20.38 31.82 -0.15
CA ASP A 244 -20.23 32.52 -1.43
C ASP A 244 -18.80 32.51 -1.96
N ILE A 245 -17.83 32.58 -1.05
CA ILE A 245 -16.40 32.56 -1.40
C ILE A 245 -15.92 31.15 -1.75
N SER A 246 -16.44 30.12 -1.09
CA SER A 246 -16.01 28.73 -1.34
C SER A 246 -16.18 28.30 -2.80
N LYS A 247 -17.16 28.88 -3.51
CA LYS A 247 -17.43 28.64 -4.93
C LYS A 247 -16.28 29.04 -5.86
N GLN A 248 -15.33 29.86 -5.39
CA GLN A 248 -14.21 30.34 -6.19
C GLN A 248 -13.01 29.37 -6.22
N THR A 249 -12.97 28.37 -5.33
CA THR A 249 -11.83 27.46 -5.20
C THR A 249 -12.22 26.01 -5.44
N ARG A 250 -11.23 25.20 -5.83
CA ARG A 250 -11.33 23.73 -5.87
C ARG A 250 -10.52 23.05 -4.77
N LYS A 251 -9.94 23.83 -3.86
CA LYS A 251 -9.21 23.31 -2.69
C LYS A 251 -10.18 23.18 -1.51
N PRO A 252 -10.00 22.20 -0.60
CA PRO A 252 -10.89 22.01 0.52
C PRO A 252 -10.91 23.21 1.48
N ILE A 253 -12.10 23.55 1.98
CA ILE A 253 -12.33 24.52 3.05
C ILE A 253 -13.01 23.82 4.20
N LEU A 254 -12.41 23.91 5.39
CA LEU A 254 -12.97 23.46 6.65
C LEU A 254 -13.20 24.68 7.54
N THR A 255 -14.24 24.64 8.37
CA THR A 255 -14.56 25.74 9.28
C THR A 255 -14.65 25.28 10.73
N VAL A 256 -14.25 26.12 11.67
CA VAL A 256 -14.39 25.89 13.10
C VAL A 256 -15.15 27.06 13.67
N LEU A 257 -16.37 26.82 14.17
CA LEU A 257 -17.16 27.84 14.86
C LEU A 257 -17.21 27.40 16.33
N MET A 258 -16.36 28.01 17.16
CA MET A 258 -16.17 27.65 18.57
C MET A 258 -17.22 28.29 19.46
N SER A 259 -18.41 27.70 19.50
CA SER A 259 -19.49 28.02 20.45
C SER A 259 -20.65 27.04 20.26
N GLU A 260 -21.31 26.64 21.35
CA GLU A 260 -22.53 25.80 21.31
C GLU A 260 -23.83 26.61 21.40
N ASP A 261 -23.74 27.93 21.28
CA ASP A 261 -24.93 28.77 21.22
C ASP A 261 -25.76 28.51 19.95
N GLU A 262 -27.06 28.80 20.03
CA GLU A 262 -28.01 28.54 18.95
C GLU A 262 -27.61 29.22 17.63
N SER A 263 -26.96 30.39 17.71
CA SER A 263 -26.56 31.15 16.53
C SER A 263 -25.39 30.50 15.78
N CYS A 264 -24.36 29.99 16.49
CA CYS A 264 -23.30 29.21 15.88
C CYS A 264 -23.81 27.86 15.38
N TRP A 265 -24.72 27.21 16.10
CA TRP A 265 -25.32 25.95 15.64
C TRP A 265 -26.04 26.12 14.28
N LYS A 266 -26.87 27.17 14.15
CA LYS A 266 -27.53 27.51 12.86
C LYS A 266 -26.52 27.83 11.76
N ALA A 267 -25.44 28.52 12.09
CA ALA A 267 -24.37 28.84 11.15
C ALA A 267 -23.61 27.59 10.66
N ARG A 268 -23.27 26.66 11.56
CA ARG A 268 -22.67 25.36 11.20
C ARG A 268 -23.58 24.57 10.27
N ARG A 269 -24.88 24.50 10.57
CA ARG A 269 -25.86 23.84 9.69
C ARG A 269 -25.96 24.50 8.32
N LEU A 270 -25.93 25.82 8.26
CA LEU A 270 -25.93 26.54 6.99
C LEU A 270 -24.70 26.17 6.15
N LEU A 271 -23.51 26.09 6.75
CA LEU A 271 -22.28 25.66 6.08
C LEU A 271 -22.39 24.21 5.58
N GLN A 272 -22.80 23.27 6.45
CA GLN A 272 -22.93 21.84 6.11
C GLN A 272 -23.94 21.61 4.99
N SER A 273 -25.10 22.29 5.03
CA SER A 273 -26.13 22.21 3.98
C SER A 273 -25.66 22.71 2.61
N ASN A 274 -24.61 23.54 2.58
CA ASN A 274 -23.94 24.04 1.38
C ASN A 274 -22.62 23.31 1.08
N GLY A 275 -22.41 22.13 1.69
CA GLY A 275 -21.26 21.29 1.42
C GLY A 275 -19.96 21.77 2.04
N ILE A 276 -19.98 22.52 3.15
CA ILE A 276 -18.77 22.93 3.88
C ILE A 276 -18.78 22.28 5.28
N PRO A 277 -17.81 21.39 5.59
CA PRO A 277 -17.73 20.75 6.90
C PRO A 277 -17.36 21.78 7.97
N SER A 278 -18.13 21.79 9.06
CA SER A 278 -17.94 22.72 10.17
C SER A 278 -17.86 22.00 11.51
N PHE A 279 -16.84 22.34 12.28
CA PHE A 279 -16.48 21.71 13.56
C PHE A 279 -16.64 22.69 14.73
N THR A 280 -16.57 22.15 15.94
CA THR A 280 -16.62 22.91 17.20
C THR A 280 -15.25 23.10 17.81
N SER A 281 -14.28 22.24 17.47
CA SER A 281 -12.89 22.31 17.92
C SER A 281 -11.90 22.39 16.73
N PRO A 282 -10.78 23.14 16.87
CA PRO A 282 -9.71 23.13 15.88
C PRO A 282 -9.07 21.74 15.71
N ASP A 283 -8.97 20.96 16.79
CA ASP A 283 -8.35 19.63 16.79
C ASP A 283 -9.07 18.66 15.86
N GLU A 284 -10.41 18.64 15.88
CA GLU A 284 -11.23 17.79 15.01
C GLU A 284 -11.11 18.20 13.53
N ALA A 285 -11.14 19.51 13.25
CA ALA A 285 -11.03 20.01 11.89
C ALA A 285 -9.67 19.68 11.27
N VAL A 286 -8.60 19.89 12.03
CA VAL A 286 -7.23 19.57 11.59
C VAL A 286 -7.03 18.07 11.43
N SER A 287 -7.51 17.27 12.38
CA SER A 287 -7.43 15.80 12.28
C SER A 287 -8.18 15.31 11.04
N THR A 288 -9.36 15.86 10.77
CA THR A 288 -10.15 15.55 9.57
C THR A 288 -9.42 15.92 8.29
N PHE A 289 -8.80 17.11 8.22
CA PHE A 289 -7.99 17.51 7.06
C PHE A 289 -6.85 16.52 6.79
N ILE A 290 -6.15 16.08 7.84
CA ILE A 290 -5.07 15.09 7.70
C ILE A 290 -5.61 13.73 7.28
N TYR A 291 -6.75 13.27 7.80
CA TYR A 291 -7.37 12.03 7.33
C TYR A 291 -7.78 12.10 5.86
N MET A 292 -8.30 13.24 5.39
CA MET A 292 -8.58 13.46 3.97
C MET A 292 -7.30 13.43 3.13
N TYR A 293 -6.21 14.01 3.62
CA TYR A 293 -4.91 13.95 2.94
C TYR A 293 -4.35 12.52 2.88
N ASN A 294 -4.44 11.78 3.99
CA ASN A 294 -4.04 10.37 4.04
C ASN A 294 -4.87 9.52 3.06
N TYR A 295 -6.16 9.83 2.91
CA TYR A 295 -7.01 9.20 1.88
C TYR A 295 -6.45 9.45 0.47
N THR A 296 -6.11 10.70 0.13
CA THR A 296 -5.48 11.04 -1.16
C THR A 296 -4.19 10.25 -1.39
N GLN A 297 -3.29 10.24 -0.40
CA GLN A 297 -2.02 9.52 -0.51
C GLN A 297 -2.23 8.01 -0.69
N ASN A 298 -3.15 7.44 0.06
CA ASN A 298 -3.51 6.02 -0.05
C ASN A 298 -4.10 5.68 -1.42
N LEU A 299 -4.97 6.54 -1.97
CA LEU A 299 -5.51 6.38 -3.32
C LEU A 299 -4.41 6.47 -4.39
N GLU A 300 -3.52 7.46 -4.28
CA GLU A 300 -2.39 7.59 -5.19
C GLU A 300 -1.56 6.31 -5.21
N LEU A 301 -1.28 5.70 -4.05
CA LEU A 301 -0.56 4.42 -3.96
C LEU A 301 -1.32 3.25 -4.60
N LEU A 302 -2.66 3.25 -4.54
CA LEU A 302 -3.47 2.26 -5.24
C LEU A 302 -3.48 2.46 -6.76
N TYR A 303 -3.24 3.70 -7.21
CA TYR A 303 -3.21 4.05 -8.63
C TYR A 303 -1.81 4.06 -9.24
N GLN A 304 -0.75 4.01 -8.43
CA GLN A 304 0.60 3.97 -8.94
C GLN A 304 0.80 2.76 -9.84
N THR A 305 1.34 3.06 -11.02
CA THR A 305 1.85 2.10 -11.98
C THR A 305 3.32 1.86 -11.65
N PRO A 306 3.71 0.71 -11.04
CA PRO A 306 5.11 0.32 -10.88
C PRO A 306 5.93 0.59 -12.15
N GLU A 307 7.20 0.97 -12.03
CA GLU A 307 8.14 0.77 -13.14
C GLU A 307 8.67 -0.67 -13.09
N TYR A 308 8.70 -1.34 -14.25
CA TYR A 308 9.23 -2.70 -14.37
C TYR A 308 10.74 -2.71 -14.16
N LEU A 309 11.20 -3.36 -13.10
CA LEU A 309 12.61 -3.72 -12.93
C LEU A 309 12.88 -5.07 -13.62
N PRO A 310 13.57 -5.10 -14.77
CA PRO A 310 13.97 -6.36 -15.40
C PRO A 310 14.89 -7.13 -14.46
N MET A 311 14.42 -8.27 -13.98
CA MET A 311 15.24 -9.19 -13.20
C MET A 311 15.46 -10.49 -13.97
N GLU A 312 16.72 -10.91 -14.04
CA GLU A 312 17.07 -12.28 -14.40
C GLU A 312 16.50 -13.22 -13.34
N GLN A 313 15.84 -14.29 -13.77
CA GLN A 313 15.25 -15.23 -12.83
C GLN A 313 16.34 -16.05 -12.16
N PRO A 314 16.42 -16.03 -10.82
CA PRO A 314 17.33 -16.92 -10.12
C PRO A 314 16.92 -18.38 -10.33
N ASP A 315 17.89 -19.30 -10.26
CA ASP A 315 17.61 -20.73 -10.27
C ASP A 315 16.89 -21.14 -8.97
N SER A 316 15.56 -21.05 -9.01
CA SER A 316 14.69 -21.41 -7.89
C SER A 316 14.86 -22.88 -7.49
N THR A 317 15.29 -23.76 -8.41
CA THR A 317 15.47 -25.19 -8.14
C THR A 317 16.67 -25.41 -7.23
N PHE A 318 17.79 -24.75 -7.53
CA PHE A 318 18.99 -24.79 -6.71
C PHE A 318 18.71 -24.29 -5.27
N LEU A 319 18.07 -23.12 -5.14
CA LEU A 319 17.76 -22.52 -3.84
C LEU A 319 16.76 -23.36 -3.03
N LYS A 320 15.72 -23.93 -3.66
CA LYS A 320 14.82 -24.89 -3.00
C LYS A 320 15.55 -26.14 -2.54
N GLY A 321 16.57 -26.58 -3.27
CA GLY A 321 17.47 -27.66 -2.86
C GLY A 321 18.17 -27.37 -1.53
N ILE A 322 18.65 -26.15 -1.32
CA ILE A 322 19.29 -25.71 -0.06
C ILE A 322 18.30 -25.80 1.11
N LEU A 323 17.09 -25.25 0.95
CA LEU A 323 16.04 -25.31 1.99
C LEU A 323 15.70 -26.76 2.33
N ARG A 324 15.55 -27.62 1.32
CA ARG A 324 15.24 -29.04 1.51
C ARG A 324 16.38 -29.78 2.21
N GLN A 325 17.64 -29.49 1.88
CA GLN A 325 18.79 -30.09 2.55
C GLN A 325 18.86 -29.69 4.02
N ALA A 326 18.61 -28.42 4.33
CA ALA A 326 18.56 -27.93 5.71
C ALA A 326 17.44 -28.59 6.51
N PHE A 327 16.25 -28.67 5.91
CA PHE A 327 15.08 -29.33 6.49
C PHE A 327 15.33 -30.82 6.75
N CYS A 328 15.84 -31.58 5.76
CA CYS A 328 16.18 -32.99 5.93
C CYS A 328 17.25 -33.23 7.00
N ALA A 329 18.11 -32.25 7.26
CA ALA A 329 19.10 -32.28 8.33
C ALA A 329 18.55 -31.88 9.71
N GLY A 330 17.24 -31.64 9.85
CA GLY A 330 16.62 -31.24 11.11
C GLY A 330 16.88 -29.77 11.50
N ARG A 331 17.38 -28.93 10.58
CA ARG A 331 17.76 -27.55 10.87
C ARG A 331 16.61 -26.58 10.60
N ILE A 332 16.24 -25.78 11.59
CA ILE A 332 15.19 -24.76 11.48
C ILE A 332 15.65 -23.44 10.84
N PHE A 333 16.96 -23.26 10.60
CA PHE A 333 17.53 -22.08 9.94
C PHE A 333 18.71 -22.43 9.03
N LEU A 334 18.99 -21.53 8.09
CA LEU A 334 20.15 -21.59 7.21
C LEU A 334 21.41 -21.01 7.87
N THR A 335 22.56 -21.55 7.50
CA THR A 335 23.87 -21.01 7.87
C THR A 335 24.14 -19.69 7.13
N LEU A 336 25.06 -18.86 7.64
CA LEU A 336 25.38 -17.58 6.99
C LEU A 336 25.76 -17.71 5.50
N PRO A 337 26.63 -18.66 5.08
CA PRO A 337 26.93 -18.82 3.66
C PRO A 337 25.72 -19.22 2.83
N GLU A 338 24.86 -20.11 3.36
CA GLU A 338 23.61 -20.50 2.69
C GLU A 338 22.67 -19.30 2.53
N SER A 339 22.49 -18.48 3.58
CA SER A 339 21.67 -17.27 3.51
C SER A 339 22.21 -16.24 2.52
N MET A 340 23.54 -16.06 2.45
CA MET A 340 24.15 -15.14 1.48
C MET A 340 23.91 -15.58 0.02
N LEU A 341 23.86 -16.89 -0.27
CA LEU A 341 23.56 -17.39 -1.62
C LEU A 341 22.16 -16.96 -2.10
N PHE A 342 21.18 -16.86 -1.20
CA PHE A 342 19.85 -16.35 -1.54
C PHE A 342 19.91 -14.87 -1.95
N LEU A 343 20.64 -14.05 -1.19
CA LEU A 343 20.82 -12.64 -1.51
C LEU A 343 21.57 -12.44 -2.84
N GLU A 344 22.65 -13.18 -3.05
CA GLU A 344 23.47 -13.15 -4.27
C GLU A 344 22.66 -13.56 -5.51
N ALA A 345 21.83 -14.61 -5.41
CA ALA A 345 20.97 -15.06 -6.49
C ALA A 345 19.95 -13.98 -6.93
N TYR A 346 19.50 -13.13 -6.00
CA TYR A 346 18.63 -11.98 -6.29
C TYR A 346 19.41 -10.70 -6.57
N GLN A 347 20.73 -10.79 -6.75
CA GLN A 347 21.60 -9.65 -7.03
C GLN A 347 21.51 -8.55 -5.95
N ILE A 348 21.27 -8.95 -4.70
CA ILE A 348 21.41 -8.09 -3.52
C ILE A 348 22.90 -8.15 -3.14
N PRO A 349 23.63 -7.02 -3.11
CA PRO A 349 25.07 -7.07 -2.91
C PRO A 349 25.43 -7.58 -1.51
N THR A 350 26.28 -8.61 -1.45
CA THR A 350 26.77 -9.21 -0.22
C THR A 350 28.26 -8.99 -0.06
N VAL A 351 28.75 -9.00 1.19
CA VAL A 351 30.18 -9.08 1.43
C VAL A 351 30.69 -10.48 1.06
N LYS A 352 31.79 -10.52 0.31
CA LYS A 352 32.45 -11.78 -0.02
C LYS A 352 32.78 -12.56 1.26
N THR A 353 32.26 -13.78 1.33
CA THR A 353 32.36 -14.63 2.52
C THR A 353 33.15 -15.88 2.18
N LEU A 354 34.23 -16.15 2.93
CA LEU A 354 35.00 -17.39 2.85
C LEU A 354 34.77 -18.23 4.10
N VAL A 355 34.51 -19.52 3.93
CA VAL A 355 34.36 -20.45 5.06
C VAL A 355 35.72 -21.08 5.38
N ALA A 356 36.08 -21.08 6.65
CA ALA A 356 37.27 -21.72 7.18
C ALA A 356 36.91 -22.64 8.34
N ARG A 357 37.17 -23.94 8.21
CA ARG A 357 36.86 -24.98 9.21
C ARG A 357 37.99 -25.18 10.20
N THR A 358 39.21 -24.80 9.84
CA THR A 358 40.40 -24.89 10.68
C THR A 358 41.05 -23.53 10.89
N ARG A 359 41.90 -23.45 11.91
CA ARG A 359 42.71 -22.26 12.19
C ARG A 359 43.59 -21.88 11.00
N GLU A 360 44.20 -22.87 10.37
CA GLU A 360 45.10 -22.69 9.21
C GLU A 360 44.32 -22.18 8.00
N GLU A 361 43.14 -22.73 7.74
CA GLU A 361 42.22 -22.24 6.70
C GLU A 361 41.80 -20.80 6.98
N ALA A 362 41.52 -20.44 8.24
CA ALA A 362 41.09 -19.09 8.61
C ALA A 362 42.22 -18.08 8.33
N ILE A 363 43.46 -18.42 8.70
CA ILE A 363 44.64 -17.58 8.41
C ILE A 363 44.86 -17.42 6.90
N ALA A 364 44.71 -18.50 6.14
CA ALA A 364 44.84 -18.47 4.68
C ALA A 364 43.75 -17.62 4.03
N ALA A 365 42.49 -17.80 4.43
CA ALA A 365 41.34 -17.02 3.95
C ALA A 365 41.47 -15.53 4.27
N SER A 366 41.82 -15.19 5.51
CA SER A 366 42.05 -13.80 5.94
C SER A 366 43.18 -13.14 5.14
N SER A 367 44.27 -13.86 4.92
CA SER A 367 45.41 -13.36 4.14
C SER A 367 45.05 -13.14 2.67
N LYS A 368 44.23 -14.02 2.08
CA LYS A 368 43.74 -13.90 0.70
C LYS A 368 42.79 -12.72 0.52
N MET A 369 41.97 -12.44 1.52
CA MET A 369 40.96 -11.38 1.47
C MET A 369 41.52 -9.98 1.77
N GLY A 370 42.63 -9.94 2.53
CA GLY A 370 43.29 -8.72 2.96
C GLY A 370 42.74 -8.19 4.28
N TYR A 371 43.64 -7.76 5.16
CA TYR A 371 43.30 -7.20 6.47
C TYR A 371 42.85 -5.73 6.37
N PRO A 372 41.98 -5.25 7.28
CA PRO A 372 41.34 -5.99 8.38
C PRO A 372 40.18 -6.90 7.93
N VAL A 373 39.94 -7.96 8.69
CA VAL A 373 38.86 -8.92 8.47
C VAL A 373 37.95 -9.03 9.70
N VAL A 374 36.80 -9.64 9.49
CA VAL A 374 35.83 -10.02 10.51
C VAL A 374 35.71 -11.55 10.51
N LEU A 375 35.72 -12.13 11.70
CA LEU A 375 35.47 -13.56 11.91
C LEU A 375 34.12 -13.74 12.59
N LYS A 376 33.24 -14.53 11.97
CA LYS A 376 31.91 -14.87 12.51
C LYS A 376 31.78 -16.37 12.71
N ALA A 377 31.28 -16.79 13.87
CA ALA A 377 31.06 -18.21 14.17
C ALA A 377 30.09 -18.85 13.18
N LEU A 378 30.41 -20.07 12.75
CA LEU A 378 29.50 -20.94 11.99
C LEU A 378 29.09 -22.12 12.86
N SER A 379 27.80 -22.17 13.18
CA SER A 379 27.18 -23.26 13.91
C SER A 379 25.73 -23.44 13.47
N PRO A 380 25.26 -24.68 13.25
CA PRO A 380 23.86 -24.95 12.93
C PRO A 380 22.92 -24.81 14.14
N HIS A 381 23.44 -24.47 15.32
CA HIS A 381 22.67 -24.34 16.56
C HIS A 381 22.64 -22.92 17.15
N ILE A 382 23.35 -21.97 16.54
CA ILE A 382 23.46 -20.59 17.02
C ILE A 382 23.01 -19.63 15.93
N SER A 383 21.84 -19.01 16.12
CA SER A 383 21.32 -17.96 15.23
C SER A 383 21.99 -16.61 15.49
N HIS A 384 21.92 -16.09 16.73
CA HIS A 384 22.44 -14.77 17.10
C HIS A 384 23.88 -14.81 17.65
N LYS A 385 24.86 -14.90 16.76
CA LYS A 385 26.29 -15.07 17.09
C LYS A 385 26.86 -13.91 17.92
N SER A 386 26.42 -12.67 17.67
CA SER A 386 26.91 -11.48 18.38
C SER A 386 26.61 -11.54 19.88
N ARG A 387 25.47 -12.12 20.29
CA ARG A 387 25.06 -12.22 21.70
C ARG A 387 25.97 -13.13 22.53
N ILE A 388 26.66 -14.08 21.89
CA ILE A 388 27.61 -14.97 22.56
C ILE A 388 29.07 -14.55 22.34
N GLY A 389 29.30 -13.36 21.78
CA GLY A 389 30.63 -12.89 21.40
C GLY A 389 31.29 -13.71 20.28
N GLY A 390 30.48 -14.39 19.45
CA GLY A 390 30.91 -15.19 18.31
C GLY A 390 31.23 -14.37 17.06
N VAL A 391 31.35 -13.04 17.19
CA VAL A 391 31.77 -12.13 16.13
C VAL A 391 32.95 -11.33 16.65
N ILE A 392 34.09 -11.43 15.99
CA ILE A 392 35.29 -10.65 16.30
C ILE A 392 35.58 -9.72 15.12
N LEU A 393 35.53 -8.42 15.41
CA LEU A 393 35.74 -7.34 14.43
C LEU A 393 37.21 -6.89 14.42
N ASN A 394 37.60 -6.19 13.36
CA ASN A 394 38.89 -5.50 13.24
C ASN A 394 40.14 -6.40 13.44
N VAL A 395 40.07 -7.65 12.98
CA VAL A 395 41.23 -8.56 13.01
C VAL A 395 42.24 -8.10 11.97
N CYS A 396 43.43 -7.70 12.40
CA CYS A 396 44.43 -6.99 11.57
C CYS A 396 45.64 -7.84 11.18
N SER A 397 45.80 -9.06 11.71
CA SER A 397 46.99 -9.88 11.44
C SER A 397 46.73 -11.39 11.42
N LYS A 398 47.70 -12.14 10.87
CA LYS A 398 47.68 -13.62 10.88
C LYS A 398 47.65 -14.19 12.29
N LYS A 399 48.45 -13.61 13.20
CA LYS A 399 48.52 -14.04 14.61
C LYS A 399 47.17 -13.84 15.29
N GLU A 400 46.59 -12.66 15.11
CA GLU A 400 45.28 -12.30 15.67
C GLU A 400 44.14 -13.13 15.07
N THR A 401 44.20 -13.48 13.78
CA THR A 401 43.24 -14.40 13.16
C THR A 401 43.26 -15.77 13.84
N GLY A 402 44.45 -16.31 14.09
CA GLY A 402 44.60 -17.61 14.75
C GLY A 402 44.05 -17.61 16.18
N SER A 403 44.36 -16.58 16.98
CA SER A 403 43.82 -16.46 18.34
C SER A 403 42.31 -16.23 18.36
N SER A 404 41.81 -15.41 17.44
CA SER A 404 40.36 -15.12 17.33
C SER A 404 39.55 -16.36 16.93
N PHE A 405 40.11 -17.23 16.09
CA PHE A 405 39.48 -18.51 15.74
C PHE A 405 39.29 -19.41 16.96
N GLU A 406 40.34 -19.57 17.77
CA GLU A 406 40.29 -20.36 19.01
C GLU A 406 39.34 -19.76 20.04
N GLU A 407 39.34 -18.43 20.17
CA GLU A 407 38.41 -17.71 21.05
C GLU A 407 36.95 -17.98 20.67
N ILE A 408 36.60 -17.86 19.39
CA ILE A 408 35.23 -18.14 18.91
C ILE A 408 34.87 -19.60 19.15
N ALA A 409 35.77 -20.54 18.87
CA ALA A 409 35.53 -21.97 19.07
C ALA A 409 35.23 -22.30 20.55
N ASN A 410 35.96 -21.66 21.48
CA ASN A 410 35.72 -21.82 22.91
C ASN A 410 34.37 -21.22 23.33
N LYS A 411 34.05 -20.00 22.89
CA LYS A 411 32.76 -19.34 23.20
C LYS A 411 31.55 -20.15 22.72
N VAL A 412 31.65 -20.79 21.55
CA VAL A 412 30.58 -21.65 21.02
C VAL A 412 30.37 -22.89 21.91
N LYS A 413 31.46 -23.53 22.34
CA LYS A 413 31.41 -24.69 23.24
C LYS A 413 30.87 -24.32 24.63
N ASP A 414 31.29 -23.19 25.16
CA ASP A 414 30.89 -22.69 26.48
C ASP A 414 29.39 -22.32 26.52
N TYR A 415 28.86 -21.80 25.41
CA TYR A 415 27.45 -21.44 25.31
C TYR A 415 26.53 -22.67 25.38
N LYS A 416 26.87 -23.75 24.64
CA LYS A 416 26.10 -24.98 24.65
C LYS A 416 27.03 -26.15 24.30
N SER A 417 27.19 -27.08 25.23
CA SER A 417 28.08 -28.25 25.06
C SER A 417 27.70 -29.15 23.87
N THR A 418 26.44 -29.09 23.43
CA THR A 418 25.92 -29.80 22.25
C THR A 418 25.98 -28.98 20.96
N ALA A 419 26.40 -27.71 21.00
CA ALA A 419 26.54 -26.90 19.80
C ALA A 419 27.78 -27.33 19.01
N GLU A 420 27.52 -27.86 17.81
CA GLU A 420 28.54 -28.12 16.81
C GLU A 420 29.18 -26.80 16.32
N PHE A 421 30.51 -26.73 16.38
CA PHE A 421 31.29 -25.65 15.77
C PHE A 421 31.82 -26.12 14.42
N GLN A 422 31.34 -25.49 13.34
CA GLN A 422 31.69 -25.84 11.96
C GLN A 422 32.81 -24.97 11.38
N GLY A 423 33.34 -24.04 12.18
CA GLY A 423 34.39 -23.09 11.78
C GLY A 423 33.93 -21.64 11.84
N VAL A 424 34.57 -20.80 11.03
CA VAL A 424 34.28 -19.37 10.94
C VAL A 424 34.01 -18.94 9.50
N ALA A 425 33.13 -17.96 9.34
CA ALA A 425 33.02 -17.16 8.15
C ALA A 425 33.98 -15.98 8.27
N VAL A 426 34.81 -15.83 7.24
CA VAL A 426 35.84 -14.81 7.10
C VAL A 426 35.34 -13.79 6.08
N GLN A 427 35.08 -12.55 6.52
CA GLN A 427 34.59 -11.45 5.71
C GLN A 427 35.50 -10.22 5.80
N ARG A 428 35.61 -9.42 4.73
CA ARG A 428 36.38 -8.17 4.78
C ARG A 428 35.64 -7.19 5.69
N MET A 429 36.36 -6.47 6.54
CA MET A 429 35.72 -5.43 7.34
C MET A 429 35.38 -4.23 6.45
N ILE A 430 34.10 -3.94 6.33
CA ILE A 430 33.61 -2.74 5.66
C ILE A 430 33.86 -1.55 6.60
N ARG A 431 34.60 -0.55 6.12
CA ARG A 431 35.02 0.65 6.88
C ARG A 431 34.44 1.95 6.32
N GLU A 432 33.63 1.87 5.27
CA GLU A 432 33.00 3.06 4.67
C GLU A 432 32.13 3.76 5.70
N GLN A 433 32.13 5.10 5.69
CA GLN A 433 31.16 5.89 6.44
C GLN A 433 29.79 5.67 5.79
N GLY A 434 28.98 4.82 6.41
CA GLY A 434 27.67 4.45 5.91
C GLY A 434 26.70 4.22 7.05
N PHE A 435 25.41 4.30 6.73
CA PHE A 435 24.34 4.00 7.66
C PHE A 435 24.18 2.48 7.80
N GLU A 436 24.00 2.01 9.02
CA GLU A 436 23.59 0.63 9.28
C GLU A 436 22.06 0.57 9.21
N LEU A 437 21.54 -0.14 8.22
CA LEU A 437 20.10 -0.35 8.02
C LEU A 437 19.75 -1.81 8.28
N ILE A 438 18.48 -2.06 8.59
CA ILE A 438 17.91 -3.40 8.66
C ILE A 438 16.89 -3.57 7.53
N LEU A 439 16.96 -4.70 6.85
CA LEU A 439 15.93 -5.16 5.93
C LEU A 439 15.50 -6.57 6.35
N GLY A 440 14.24 -6.74 6.70
CA GLY A 440 13.73 -8.02 7.18
C GLY A 440 12.38 -8.38 6.60
N SER A 441 12.00 -9.64 6.75
CA SER A 441 10.68 -10.13 6.47
C SER A 441 10.30 -11.20 7.49
N LYS A 442 9.05 -11.15 7.95
CA LYS A 442 8.49 -12.13 8.86
C LYS A 442 7.05 -12.41 8.47
N LYS A 443 6.63 -13.66 8.60
CA LYS A 443 5.22 -14.04 8.47
C LYS A 443 4.43 -13.63 9.70
N ASP A 444 3.41 -12.82 9.46
CA ASP A 444 2.30 -12.56 10.35
C ASP A 444 1.20 -13.60 10.12
N ASP A 445 0.51 -14.00 11.19
CA ASP A 445 -0.51 -15.07 11.12
C ASP A 445 -1.77 -14.64 10.34
N GLN A 446 -2.07 -13.34 10.30
CA GLN A 446 -3.28 -12.79 9.68
C GLN A 446 -3.00 -12.27 8.27
N PHE A 447 -1.88 -11.57 8.09
CA PHE A 447 -1.55 -10.88 6.85
C PHE A 447 -0.41 -11.52 6.05
N GLY A 448 0.16 -12.65 6.51
CA GLY A 448 1.23 -13.35 5.81
C GLY A 448 2.56 -12.60 5.85
N SER A 449 3.39 -12.73 4.80
CA SER A 449 4.73 -12.13 4.79
C SER A 449 4.68 -10.61 4.84
N THR A 450 5.39 -10.02 5.79
CA THR A 450 5.62 -8.58 5.91
C THR A 450 7.05 -8.25 5.51
N ILE A 451 7.33 -7.00 5.12
CA ILE A 451 8.69 -6.49 4.89
C ILE A 451 8.92 -5.36 5.89
N LEU A 452 10.06 -5.38 6.56
CA LEU A 452 10.50 -4.39 7.53
C LEU A 452 11.74 -3.67 6.99
N PHE A 453 11.75 -2.35 7.10
CA PHE A 453 12.92 -1.51 6.82
C PHE A 453 13.11 -0.51 7.94
N GLY A 454 14.35 -0.22 8.32
CA GLY A 454 14.63 0.76 9.36
C GLY A 454 16.09 0.86 9.75
N THR A 455 16.35 1.43 10.93
CA THR A 455 17.71 1.54 11.48
C THR A 455 18.21 0.16 11.94
N GLY A 456 19.37 -0.25 11.42
CA GLY A 456 20.02 -1.52 11.72
C GLY A 456 21.09 -1.43 12.82
N GLY A 457 21.83 -2.52 12.98
CA GLY A 457 22.94 -2.63 13.93
C GLY A 457 22.52 -3.10 15.32
N ILE A 458 23.38 -2.86 16.30
CA ILE A 458 23.15 -3.26 17.71
C ILE A 458 22.17 -2.34 18.44
N THR A 459 21.87 -1.17 17.87
CA THR A 459 20.98 -0.16 18.46
C THR A 459 19.52 -0.28 18.02
N THR A 460 19.17 -1.25 17.18
CA THR A 460 17.80 -1.45 16.66
C THR A 460 16.76 -1.62 17.77
N ASP A 461 17.11 -2.24 18.91
CA ASP A 461 16.19 -2.41 20.05
C ASP A 461 15.90 -1.09 20.81
N LEU A 462 16.77 -0.07 20.66
CA LEU A 462 16.68 1.22 21.38
C LEU A 462 15.87 2.26 20.61
N PHE A 463 15.89 2.22 19.27
CA PHE A 463 15.18 3.17 18.41
C PHE A 463 14.09 2.43 17.64
N LYS A 464 12.82 2.71 17.94
CA LYS A 464 11.64 2.16 17.22
C LYS A 464 11.48 2.71 15.80
N ASP A 465 12.58 2.97 15.10
CA ASP A 465 12.60 3.55 13.76
C ASP A 465 12.51 2.45 12.70
N VAL A 466 11.30 1.94 12.51
CA VAL A 466 10.99 0.89 11.54
C VAL A 466 9.69 1.22 10.80
N SER A 467 9.66 0.87 9.51
CA SER A 467 8.48 0.89 8.67
C SER A 467 8.17 -0.51 8.16
N ILE A 468 6.88 -0.83 8.03
CA ILE A 468 6.39 -2.14 7.60
C ILE A 468 5.61 -1.99 6.29
N GLY A 469 5.87 -2.89 5.35
CA GLY A 469 5.17 -3.03 4.08
C GLY A 469 4.84 -4.49 3.78
N PHE A 470 4.26 -4.72 2.60
CA PHE A 470 3.86 -6.06 2.14
C PHE A 470 4.39 -6.34 0.74
N PRO A 471 4.90 -7.56 0.46
CA PRO A 471 5.19 -7.98 -0.89
C PRO A 471 3.90 -8.13 -1.72
N PRO A 472 3.97 -7.94 -3.05
CA PRO A 472 5.14 -7.46 -3.80
C PRO A 472 5.32 -5.94 -3.65
N LEU A 473 6.57 -5.48 -3.52
CA LEU A 473 6.95 -4.07 -3.56
C LEU A 473 7.32 -3.64 -5.00
N ASN A 474 7.07 -2.38 -5.30
CA ASN A 474 7.64 -1.66 -6.43
C ASN A 474 8.52 -0.52 -5.91
N GLN A 475 9.20 0.21 -6.81
CA GLN A 475 10.08 1.32 -6.42
C GLN A 475 9.36 2.39 -5.59
N THR A 476 8.13 2.78 -5.95
CA THR A 476 7.37 3.78 -5.18
C THR A 476 7.06 3.30 -3.77
N LEU A 477 6.62 2.06 -3.61
CA LEU A 477 6.32 1.48 -2.29
C LEU A 477 7.58 1.32 -1.46
N ALA A 478 8.69 0.92 -2.08
CA ALA A 478 10.00 0.87 -1.45
C ALA A 478 10.44 2.26 -0.98
N ARG A 479 10.31 3.29 -1.82
CA ARG A 479 10.59 4.68 -1.45
C ARG A 479 9.78 5.12 -0.24
N ARG A 480 8.46 4.88 -0.25
CA ARG A 480 7.57 5.24 0.87
C ARG A 480 7.97 4.55 2.17
N LEU A 481 8.30 3.25 2.10
CA LEU A 481 8.80 2.49 3.24
C LEU A 481 10.03 3.17 3.86
N MET A 482 10.92 3.74 3.04
CA MET A 482 12.08 4.50 3.50
C MET A 482 11.68 5.88 4.06
N GLU A 483 10.86 6.65 3.35
CA GLU A 483 10.41 8.00 3.75
C GLU A 483 9.72 8.03 5.12
N ASP A 484 9.07 6.93 5.50
CA ASP A 484 8.42 6.75 6.80
C ASP A 484 9.42 6.65 7.98
N THR A 485 10.71 6.42 7.71
CA THR A 485 11.74 6.25 8.75
C THR A 485 12.43 7.57 9.11
N ALA A 486 12.79 7.73 10.38
CA ALA A 486 13.58 8.83 10.89
C ALA A 486 14.99 8.83 10.30
N ILE A 487 15.60 7.65 10.05
CA ILE A 487 16.93 7.56 9.43
C ILE A 487 16.95 8.15 8.01
N TYR A 488 15.90 7.93 7.22
CA TYR A 488 15.78 8.55 5.91
C TYR A 488 15.67 10.08 6.01
N LYS A 489 14.79 10.58 6.90
CA LYS A 489 14.61 12.02 7.14
C LYS A 489 15.92 12.67 7.64
N TYR A 490 16.68 11.97 8.46
CA TYR A 490 17.98 12.41 8.96
C TYR A 490 19.03 12.49 7.85
N ALA A 491 19.16 11.44 7.03
CA ALA A 491 20.09 11.42 5.90
C ALA A 491 19.83 12.58 4.92
N GLU A 492 18.56 12.82 4.57
CA GLU A 492 18.15 13.95 3.72
C GLU A 492 18.49 15.31 4.32
N SER A 493 18.36 15.47 5.64
CA SER A 493 18.58 16.75 6.33
C SER A 493 20.05 17.11 6.55
N THR A 494 20.95 16.11 6.60
CA THR A 494 22.36 16.29 6.98
C THR A 494 23.31 16.42 5.79
N GLY A 495 22.81 16.21 4.56
CA GLY A 495 23.64 16.28 3.36
C GLY A 495 24.56 15.07 3.15
N HIS A 496 24.29 13.95 3.85
CA HIS A 496 24.88 12.64 3.61
C HIS A 496 23.83 11.74 2.95
N PRO A 497 23.57 11.88 1.64
CA PRO A 497 22.45 11.23 1.00
C PRO A 497 22.64 9.71 0.96
N LEU A 498 21.60 8.98 1.36
CA LEU A 498 21.50 7.56 1.03
C LEU A 498 21.37 7.42 -0.49
N ASN A 499 21.94 6.36 -1.07
CA ASN A 499 21.67 6.03 -2.46
C ASN A 499 20.24 5.46 -2.59
N VAL A 500 19.25 6.35 -2.69
CA VAL A 500 17.83 6.00 -2.67
C VAL A 500 17.47 5.04 -3.80
N SER A 501 17.97 5.27 -5.01
CA SER A 501 17.70 4.40 -6.16
C SER A 501 18.23 2.98 -5.95
N LEU A 502 19.45 2.84 -5.42
CA LEU A 502 20.01 1.52 -5.11
C LEU A 502 19.22 0.80 -4.01
N LEU A 503 18.74 1.53 -3.00
CA LEU A 503 17.91 0.94 -1.94
C LEU A 503 16.54 0.51 -2.43
N GLU A 504 15.91 1.29 -3.32
CA GLU A 504 14.66 0.88 -3.97
C GLU A 504 14.84 -0.44 -4.73
N GLU A 505 15.91 -0.56 -5.51
CA GLU A 505 16.21 -1.81 -6.22
C GLU A 505 16.41 -2.98 -5.27
N ILE A 506 17.17 -2.79 -4.18
CA ILE A 506 17.41 -3.84 -3.17
C ILE A 506 16.10 -4.25 -2.49
N LEU A 507 15.24 -3.29 -2.10
CA LEU A 507 13.95 -3.55 -1.47
C LEU A 507 13.00 -4.32 -2.41
N VAL A 508 12.97 -3.96 -3.70
CA VAL A 508 12.17 -4.70 -4.69
C VAL A 508 12.71 -6.11 -4.88
N LYS A 509 14.02 -6.28 -5.08
CA LYS A 509 14.68 -7.60 -5.17
C LYS A 509 14.41 -8.48 -3.95
N PHE A 510 14.52 -7.91 -2.76
CA PHE A 510 14.21 -8.58 -1.50
C PHE A 510 12.72 -8.98 -1.41
N SER A 511 11.83 -8.11 -1.86
CA SER A 511 10.39 -8.41 -1.93
C SER A 511 10.08 -9.60 -2.84
N HIS A 512 10.77 -9.70 -3.98
CA HIS A 512 10.65 -10.85 -4.88
C HIS A 512 11.18 -12.13 -4.25
N LEU A 513 12.34 -12.09 -3.56
CA LEU A 513 12.88 -13.23 -2.83
C LEU A 513 11.85 -13.77 -1.82
N VAL A 514 11.26 -12.89 -1.01
CA VAL A 514 10.23 -13.27 -0.04
C VAL A 514 8.98 -13.85 -0.72
N THR A 515 8.62 -13.35 -1.91
CA THR A 515 7.45 -13.81 -2.67
C THR A 515 7.67 -15.19 -3.28
N ASP A 516 8.88 -15.47 -3.75
CA ASP A 516 9.24 -16.69 -4.48
C ASP A 516 9.53 -17.88 -3.54
N PHE A 517 9.90 -17.61 -2.28
CA PHE A 517 10.19 -18.64 -1.26
C PHE A 517 9.24 -18.56 -0.07
N PRO A 518 8.00 -19.01 -0.25
CA PRO A 518 7.02 -18.94 0.81
C PRO A 518 7.25 -20.07 1.86
N GLU A 519 8.29 -20.88 1.70
CA GLU A 519 8.93 -21.76 2.71
C GLU A 519 9.83 -21.00 3.70
N ILE A 520 10.14 -19.73 3.47
CA ILE A 520 10.86 -18.88 4.45
C ILE A 520 9.86 -18.34 5.47
N LYS A 521 10.11 -18.54 6.76
CA LYS A 521 9.30 -17.99 7.86
C LYS A 521 9.75 -16.58 8.23
N GLU A 522 11.06 -16.38 8.27
CA GLU A 522 11.71 -15.12 8.62
C GLU A 522 13.02 -15.01 7.84
N ILE A 523 13.33 -13.80 7.37
CA ILE A 523 14.63 -13.46 6.79
C ILE A 523 15.03 -12.07 7.25
N ASP A 524 16.26 -11.90 7.72
CA ASP A 524 16.80 -10.60 8.13
C ASP A 524 18.19 -10.36 7.54
N ILE A 525 18.39 -9.14 7.06
CA ILE A 525 19.67 -8.57 6.65
C ILE A 525 19.98 -7.50 7.69
N ASN A 526 20.87 -7.81 8.64
CA ASN A 526 21.23 -6.89 9.70
C ASN A 526 22.72 -7.00 10.10
N PRO A 527 23.56 -6.00 9.79
CA PRO A 527 23.25 -4.77 9.06
C PRO A 527 23.37 -4.92 7.53
N LEU A 528 22.56 -4.14 6.82
CA LEU A 528 22.83 -3.67 5.46
C LEU A 528 23.57 -2.33 5.59
N ILE A 529 24.86 -2.30 5.23
CA ILE A 529 25.68 -1.08 5.33
C ILE A 529 25.50 -0.29 4.03
N VAL A 530 25.11 0.98 4.14
CA VAL A 530 24.80 1.83 2.97
C VAL A 530 25.60 3.12 3.02
N SER A 531 26.40 3.34 1.98
CA SER A 531 27.10 4.59 1.70
C SER A 531 26.45 5.30 0.49
N GLU A 532 26.97 6.47 0.11
CA GLU A 532 26.49 7.23 -1.06
C GLU A 532 26.57 6.42 -2.37
N ASN A 533 27.51 5.47 -2.47
CA ASN A 533 27.83 4.76 -3.71
C ASN A 533 27.61 3.25 -3.65
N ALA A 534 27.41 2.68 -2.47
CA ALA A 534 27.32 1.24 -2.30
C ALA A 534 26.34 0.86 -1.18
N ALA A 535 25.74 -0.31 -1.31
CA ALA A 535 24.99 -0.97 -0.26
C ALA A 535 25.48 -2.42 -0.20
N VAL A 536 25.86 -2.90 0.99
CA VAL A 536 26.44 -4.24 1.16
C VAL A 536 25.84 -4.93 2.39
N ALA A 537 25.21 -6.08 2.16
CA ALA A 537 24.75 -6.96 3.21
C ALA A 537 25.96 -7.67 3.84
N VAL A 538 26.20 -7.42 5.14
CA VAL A 538 27.31 -8.07 5.86
C VAL A 538 26.85 -9.23 6.74
N ASP A 539 25.56 -9.29 7.06
CA ASP A 539 24.93 -10.43 7.72
C ASP A 539 23.59 -10.77 7.06
N ALA A 540 23.21 -12.03 7.18
CA ALA A 540 21.93 -12.54 6.70
C ALA A 540 21.52 -13.77 7.51
N HIS A 541 20.27 -13.82 7.93
CA HIS A 541 19.70 -14.97 8.62
C HIS A 541 18.34 -15.33 8.02
N ILE A 542 18.10 -16.63 7.85
CA ILE A 542 16.90 -17.19 7.22
C ILE A 542 16.40 -18.33 8.10
N VAL A 543 15.14 -18.25 8.51
CA VAL A 543 14.40 -19.25 9.27
C VAL A 543 13.42 -19.97 8.35
N ILE A 544 13.38 -21.29 8.43
CA ILE A 544 12.55 -22.15 7.59
C ILE A 544 11.16 -22.31 8.23
N GLU A 545 10.11 -22.25 7.40
CA GLU A 545 8.75 -22.58 7.79
C GLU A 545 8.55 -24.09 7.82
N TRP A 546 8.74 -24.67 9.00
CA TRP A 546 8.74 -26.11 9.19
C TRP A 546 7.43 -26.79 8.78
N ASP A 547 6.29 -26.21 9.19
CA ASP A 547 4.96 -26.77 8.93
C ASP A 547 4.60 -26.76 7.45
N ARG A 548 5.22 -25.87 6.67
CA ARG A 548 5.04 -25.82 5.22
C ARG A 548 5.90 -26.86 4.53
N MET A 549 7.15 -27.00 4.95
CA MET A 549 8.05 -28.03 4.41
C MET A 549 7.52 -29.46 4.65
N MET A 550 6.72 -29.67 5.70
CA MET A 550 6.06 -30.96 6.01
C MET A 550 4.82 -31.26 5.15
N ARG A 551 4.12 -30.24 4.63
CA ARG A 551 2.92 -30.45 3.80
C ARG A 551 3.37 -30.69 2.36
N GLU A 552 2.96 -31.80 1.75
CA GLU A 552 3.33 -32.09 0.35
C GLU A 552 2.85 -30.99 -0.61
N VAL A 553 3.59 -30.82 -1.72
CA VAL A 553 3.51 -29.72 -2.70
C VAL A 553 2.09 -29.48 -3.27
N ALA A 554 1.18 -30.45 -3.16
CA ALA A 554 -0.14 -30.43 -3.78
C ALA A 554 -1.20 -29.52 -3.11
N GLU A 555 -1.08 -29.19 -1.82
CA GLU A 555 -2.04 -28.29 -1.13
C GLU A 555 -1.53 -26.85 -0.98
N HIS A 556 -0.61 -26.44 -1.86
CA HIS A 556 -0.04 -25.09 -1.83
C HIS A 556 -0.95 -24.09 -2.54
N HIS A 557 -2.18 -23.90 -2.03
CA HIS A 557 -2.92 -22.69 -2.36
C HIS A 557 -2.08 -21.51 -1.89
N ASP A 558 -1.73 -20.65 -2.84
CA ASP A 558 -0.86 -19.50 -2.64
C ASP A 558 -1.51 -18.54 -1.64
N LYS A 559 -1.17 -18.64 -0.34
CA LYS A 559 -1.68 -17.78 0.74
C LYS A 559 -1.00 -16.40 0.73
N ARG A 560 -0.69 -15.86 -0.44
CA ARG A 560 -0.16 -14.50 -0.57
C ARG A 560 -1.28 -13.51 -0.23
N LEU A 561 -0.92 -12.42 0.46
CA LEU A 561 -1.87 -11.37 0.82
C LEU A 561 -2.39 -10.61 -0.40
N ILE A 562 -1.51 -10.43 -1.39
CA ILE A 562 -1.79 -9.80 -2.68
C ILE A 562 -1.31 -10.78 -3.75
N ALA A 563 -2.19 -11.11 -4.69
CA ALA A 563 -1.88 -12.02 -5.78
C ALA A 563 -0.67 -11.52 -6.59
N SER A 564 0.25 -12.43 -6.91
CA SER A 564 1.40 -12.11 -7.76
C SER A 564 1.01 -12.06 -9.23
N TYR A 565 1.82 -11.35 -10.01
CA TYR A 565 1.69 -11.33 -11.47
C TYR A 565 1.68 -12.75 -12.05
N PRO A 566 0.62 -13.18 -12.76
CA PRO A 566 0.44 -14.58 -13.18
C PRO A 566 1.27 -14.90 -14.43
N LYS A 567 2.59 -15.04 -14.24
CA LYS A 567 3.59 -15.30 -15.31
C LYS A 567 3.24 -16.51 -16.19
N LYS A 568 2.50 -17.49 -15.68
CA LYS A 568 2.08 -18.70 -16.43
C LYS A 568 1.25 -18.40 -17.69
N TYR A 569 0.59 -17.24 -17.76
CA TYR A 569 -0.19 -16.85 -18.94
C TYR A 569 0.62 -16.08 -19.99
N VAL A 570 1.92 -15.87 -19.77
CA VAL A 570 2.80 -15.27 -20.77
C VAL A 570 3.09 -16.30 -21.87
N ALA A 571 2.70 -16.00 -23.10
CA ALA A 571 2.79 -16.98 -24.18
C ALA A 571 2.97 -16.34 -25.56
N ASN A 572 3.91 -16.87 -26.34
CA ASN A 572 4.05 -16.52 -27.75
C ASN A 572 2.98 -17.24 -28.59
N ARG A 573 2.33 -16.51 -29.50
CA ARG A 573 1.31 -17.04 -30.41
C ARG A 573 1.52 -16.53 -31.83
N LYS A 574 1.31 -17.41 -32.80
CA LYS A 574 1.35 -17.10 -34.23
C LYS A 574 -0.05 -16.96 -34.81
N LEU A 575 -0.32 -15.87 -35.53
CA LEU A 575 -1.56 -15.59 -36.25
C LEU A 575 -1.59 -16.30 -37.62
N LYS A 576 -2.76 -16.29 -38.30
CA LYS A 576 -2.96 -17.01 -39.58
C LYS A 576 -2.06 -16.52 -40.72
N ASP A 577 -1.77 -15.21 -40.74
CA ASP A 577 -0.89 -14.53 -41.70
C ASP A 577 0.61 -14.73 -41.38
N GLY A 578 0.92 -15.37 -40.24
CA GLY A 578 2.26 -15.59 -39.77
C GLY A 578 2.78 -14.56 -38.76
N THR A 579 2.02 -13.50 -38.49
CA THR A 579 2.36 -12.46 -37.51
C THR A 579 2.50 -13.06 -36.11
N MET A 580 3.55 -12.66 -35.39
CA MET A 580 3.83 -13.11 -34.03
C MET A 580 3.32 -12.11 -33.01
N VAL A 581 2.58 -12.60 -32.03
CA VAL A 581 2.11 -11.82 -30.88
C VAL A 581 2.57 -12.46 -29.57
N VAL A 582 2.88 -11.62 -28.60
CA VAL A 582 3.18 -12.01 -27.22
C VAL A 582 1.93 -11.75 -26.40
N LEU A 583 1.36 -12.80 -25.81
CA LEU A 583 0.30 -12.67 -24.82
C LEU A 583 0.93 -12.50 -23.45
N HIS A 584 0.44 -11.57 -22.65
CA HIS A 584 0.80 -11.48 -21.23
C HIS A 584 -0.32 -10.83 -20.41
N PRO A 585 -0.45 -11.19 -19.11
CA PRO A 585 -1.35 -10.47 -18.21
C PRO A 585 -1.06 -8.97 -18.23
N VAL A 586 -2.12 -8.17 -18.14
CA VAL A 586 -1.97 -6.72 -18.09
C VAL A 586 -1.26 -6.35 -16.82
N LYS A 587 -0.21 -5.54 -16.97
CA LYS A 587 0.53 -4.94 -15.87
C LYS A 587 0.23 -3.44 -15.83
N PRO A 588 0.38 -2.76 -14.68
CA PRO A 588 0.08 -1.34 -14.59
C PRO A 588 0.81 -0.50 -15.66
N GLU A 589 2.03 -0.88 -16.04
CA GLU A 589 2.89 -0.22 -17.04
C GLU A 589 2.25 -0.14 -18.43
N ASP A 590 1.32 -1.04 -18.71
CA ASP A 590 0.65 -1.12 -20.00
C ASP A 590 -0.30 0.07 -20.21
N GLU A 591 -0.60 0.87 -19.18
CA GLU A 591 -1.55 1.99 -19.23
C GLU A 591 -1.36 2.89 -20.47
N LYS A 592 -0.12 3.31 -20.77
CA LYS A 592 0.16 4.19 -21.91
C LYS A 592 -0.06 3.49 -23.25
N CYS A 593 0.39 2.24 -23.37
CA CYS A 593 0.21 1.43 -24.58
C CYS A 593 -1.26 1.05 -24.79
N PHE A 594 -1.99 0.81 -23.70
CA PHE A 594 -3.40 0.47 -23.68
C PHE A 594 -4.26 1.67 -24.09
N ASN A 595 -3.96 2.86 -23.57
CA ASN A 595 -4.61 4.10 -24.00
C ASN A 595 -4.40 4.35 -25.50
N LYS A 596 -3.17 4.16 -25.97
CA LYS A 596 -2.87 4.27 -27.40
C LYS A 596 -3.66 3.25 -28.22
N PHE A 597 -3.74 2.00 -27.78
CA PHE A 597 -4.56 0.97 -28.42
C PHE A 597 -6.04 1.37 -28.51
N LEU A 598 -6.62 1.86 -27.41
CA LEU A 598 -8.02 2.33 -27.43
C LEU A 598 -8.24 3.47 -28.43
N SER A 599 -7.28 4.40 -28.55
CA SER A 599 -7.37 5.54 -29.47
C SER A 599 -7.31 5.16 -30.95
N THR A 600 -6.85 3.96 -31.29
CA THR A 600 -6.77 3.46 -32.67
C THR A 600 -8.02 2.70 -33.13
N LEU A 601 -8.97 2.45 -32.23
CA LEU A 601 -10.16 1.65 -32.52
C LEU A 601 -11.23 2.47 -33.25
N SER A 602 -11.96 1.79 -34.14
CA SER A 602 -13.15 2.34 -34.78
C SER A 602 -14.28 2.62 -33.76
N GLU A 603 -15.18 3.56 -34.07
CA GLU A 603 -16.37 3.82 -33.25
C GLU A 603 -17.25 2.57 -33.07
N GLU A 604 -17.28 1.68 -34.08
CA GLU A 604 -17.98 0.40 -34.02
C GLU A 604 -17.36 -0.53 -32.97
N SER A 605 -16.04 -0.74 -33.01
CA SER A 605 -15.33 -1.57 -32.03
C SER A 605 -15.44 -1.03 -30.60
N MET A 606 -15.41 0.30 -30.43
CA MET A 606 -15.64 0.96 -29.14
C MET A 606 -17.06 0.73 -28.63
N ARG A 607 -18.06 0.96 -29.49
CA ARG A 607 -19.47 0.74 -29.13
C ARG A 607 -19.75 -0.71 -28.77
N PHE A 608 -19.19 -1.68 -29.50
CA PHE A 608 -19.38 -3.10 -29.18
C PHE A 608 -18.73 -3.51 -27.85
N ARG A 609 -17.65 -2.82 -27.44
CA ARG A 609 -16.96 -3.13 -26.19
C ARG A 609 -17.56 -2.47 -24.97
N PHE A 610 -17.95 -1.20 -25.09
CA PHE A 610 -18.34 -0.36 -23.95
C PHE A 610 -19.83 -0.04 -23.93
N PHE A 611 -20.60 -0.45 -24.95
CA PHE A 611 -22.00 -0.05 -25.17
C PHE A 611 -22.21 1.46 -25.37
N GLU A 612 -21.13 2.24 -25.36
CA GLU A 612 -21.08 3.68 -25.59
C GLU A 612 -19.81 4.04 -26.38
N ILE A 613 -19.82 5.24 -27.00
CA ILE A 613 -18.65 5.76 -27.70
C ILE A 613 -17.81 6.57 -26.71
N ILE A 614 -16.73 5.96 -26.22
CA ILE A 614 -15.76 6.64 -25.35
C ILE A 614 -14.66 7.25 -26.22
N LYS A 615 -14.53 8.58 -26.23
CA LYS A 615 -13.50 9.27 -27.03
C LYS A 615 -12.16 9.38 -26.30
N GLU A 616 -12.19 9.61 -24.99
CA GLU A 616 -11.00 9.74 -24.15
C GLU A 616 -11.25 9.08 -22.79
N MET A 617 -10.24 8.35 -22.31
CA MET A 617 -10.26 7.72 -20.99
C MET A 617 -9.40 8.54 -20.04
N SER A 618 -9.91 8.85 -18.85
CA SER A 618 -9.10 9.47 -17.80
C SER A 618 -8.02 8.51 -17.30
N HIS A 619 -6.92 9.05 -16.77
CA HIS A 619 -5.86 8.26 -16.11
C HIS A 619 -6.45 7.31 -15.04
N GLU A 620 -7.31 7.80 -14.17
CA GLU A 620 -7.99 7.00 -13.14
C GLU A 620 -8.77 5.82 -13.72
N THR A 621 -9.40 6.02 -14.89
CA THR A 621 -10.13 4.95 -15.56
C THR A 621 -9.16 3.93 -16.12
N LEU A 622 -8.10 4.35 -16.83
CA LEU A 622 -7.11 3.44 -17.41
C LEU A 622 -6.39 2.61 -16.34
N VAL A 623 -6.05 3.20 -15.21
CA VAL A 623 -5.45 2.47 -14.09
C VAL A 623 -6.37 1.35 -13.58
N ARG A 624 -7.70 1.52 -13.61
CA ARG A 624 -8.64 0.42 -13.29
C ARG A 624 -8.67 -0.71 -14.32
N TYR A 625 -8.19 -0.47 -15.55
CA TYR A 625 -8.02 -1.50 -16.56
C TYR A 625 -6.66 -2.21 -16.46
N CYS A 626 -5.64 -1.54 -15.92
CA CYS A 626 -4.27 -2.07 -15.91
C CYS A 626 -3.75 -2.53 -14.55
N ASN A 627 -4.28 -2.02 -13.44
CA ASN A 627 -3.86 -2.36 -12.08
C ASN A 627 -4.88 -3.30 -11.43
N LEU A 628 -4.82 -4.56 -11.82
CA LEU A 628 -5.82 -5.58 -11.49
C LEU A 628 -5.53 -6.29 -10.16
N ASP A 629 -6.58 -6.77 -9.51
CA ASP A 629 -6.46 -7.79 -8.47
C ASP A 629 -6.65 -9.17 -9.11
N TYR A 630 -5.55 -9.91 -9.31
CA TYR A 630 -5.57 -11.19 -10.02
C TYR A 630 -6.37 -12.30 -9.32
N ASP A 631 -6.76 -12.12 -8.06
CA ASP A 631 -7.69 -13.03 -7.38
C ASP A 631 -9.15 -12.81 -7.82
N ARG A 632 -9.47 -11.63 -8.33
CA ARG A 632 -10.84 -11.24 -8.73
C ARG A 632 -11.00 -11.04 -10.21
N GLU A 633 -9.93 -10.68 -10.90
CA GLU A 633 -9.97 -10.41 -12.32
C GLU A 633 -8.62 -10.58 -12.99
N VAL A 634 -8.64 -11.12 -14.20
CA VAL A 634 -7.45 -11.28 -15.02
C VAL A 634 -7.74 -10.68 -16.38
N ALA A 635 -6.94 -9.70 -16.78
CA ALA A 635 -6.88 -9.25 -18.16
C ALA A 635 -5.56 -9.67 -18.78
N VAL A 636 -5.59 -10.04 -20.06
CA VAL A 636 -4.43 -10.37 -20.88
C VAL A 636 -4.46 -9.51 -22.13
N VAL A 637 -3.32 -8.92 -22.46
CA VAL A 637 -3.11 -8.18 -23.70
C VAL A 637 -2.28 -9.01 -24.68
N ALA A 638 -2.48 -8.72 -25.96
CA ALA A 638 -1.68 -9.21 -27.05
C ALA A 638 -0.83 -8.07 -27.60
N GLU A 639 0.48 -8.18 -27.49
CA GLU A 639 1.45 -7.24 -28.05
C GLU A 639 2.07 -7.79 -29.34
N LEU A 640 2.27 -6.94 -30.34
CA LEU A 640 3.06 -7.32 -31.51
C LEU A 640 4.55 -7.44 -31.16
N ALA A 641 5.22 -8.45 -31.73
CA ALA A 641 6.67 -8.62 -31.61
C ALA A 641 7.45 -7.67 -32.53
N ASP A 642 7.15 -6.36 -32.45
CA ASP A 642 7.80 -5.27 -33.19
C ASP A 642 8.50 -4.31 -32.20
N ASP A 643 9.39 -3.43 -32.67
CA ASP A 643 10.20 -2.54 -31.82
C ASP A 643 9.37 -1.65 -30.88
N LYS A 644 8.15 -1.29 -31.29
CA LYS A 644 7.23 -0.45 -30.52
C LYS A 644 6.26 -1.23 -29.63
N LYS A 645 6.22 -2.57 -29.75
CA LYS A 645 5.33 -3.49 -29.01
C LYS A 645 3.89 -2.96 -28.81
N PRO A 646 3.18 -2.53 -29.87
CA PRO A 646 1.84 -2.03 -29.70
C PRO A 646 0.90 -3.15 -29.23
N ILE A 647 0.02 -2.82 -28.29
CA ILE A 647 -1.11 -3.68 -27.91
C ILE A 647 -2.11 -3.69 -29.07
N VAL A 648 -2.52 -4.89 -29.48
CA VAL A 648 -3.41 -5.13 -30.62
C VAL A 648 -4.63 -5.97 -30.26
N GLY A 649 -4.74 -6.41 -29.01
CA GLY A 649 -5.93 -7.08 -28.50
C GLY A 649 -5.87 -7.20 -26.99
N ALA A 650 -7.03 -7.36 -26.39
CA ALA A 650 -7.19 -7.53 -24.96
C ALA A 650 -8.35 -8.49 -24.67
N VAL A 651 -8.21 -9.27 -23.61
CA VAL A 651 -9.28 -10.09 -23.05
C VAL A 651 -9.28 -9.92 -21.55
N ARG A 652 -10.46 -9.90 -20.92
CA ARG A 652 -10.62 -9.77 -19.47
C ARG A 652 -11.66 -10.77 -18.98
N LEU A 653 -11.40 -11.36 -17.83
CA LEU A 653 -12.33 -12.15 -17.03
C LEU A 653 -12.47 -11.47 -15.66
N ILE A 654 -13.69 -11.14 -15.24
CA ILE A 654 -14.00 -10.49 -13.96
C ILE A 654 -14.91 -11.43 -13.17
N LEU A 655 -14.49 -11.87 -12.00
CA LEU A 655 -15.28 -12.75 -11.16
C LEU A 655 -16.43 -12.00 -10.46
N ASP A 656 -17.53 -12.72 -10.24
CA ASP A 656 -18.58 -12.27 -9.35
C ASP A 656 -18.16 -12.36 -7.87
N LEU A 657 -18.97 -11.81 -6.97
CA LEU A 657 -18.64 -11.75 -5.54
C LEU A 657 -18.47 -13.13 -4.88
N ASN A 658 -19.10 -14.18 -5.45
CA ASN A 658 -18.99 -15.54 -4.91
C ASN A 658 -17.84 -16.34 -5.55
N GLY A 659 -17.16 -15.78 -6.56
CA GLY A 659 -16.02 -16.37 -7.26
C GLY A 659 -16.37 -17.54 -8.19
N LYS A 660 -17.64 -17.91 -8.33
CA LYS A 660 -18.07 -19.07 -9.13
C LYS A 660 -18.38 -18.73 -10.56
N ASN A 661 -18.67 -17.47 -10.87
CA ASN A 661 -18.93 -17.05 -12.23
C ASN A 661 -17.97 -15.93 -12.64
N GLY A 662 -17.64 -15.88 -13.93
CA GLY A 662 -16.76 -14.86 -14.49
C GLY A 662 -17.36 -14.19 -15.71
N GLU A 663 -17.44 -12.86 -15.70
CA GLU A 663 -17.81 -12.06 -16.85
C GLU A 663 -16.61 -11.85 -17.78
N PHE A 664 -16.75 -12.18 -19.08
CA PHE A 664 -15.72 -11.96 -20.07
C PHE A 664 -15.95 -10.72 -20.93
N ALA A 665 -14.86 -10.09 -21.33
CA ALA A 665 -14.85 -9.10 -22.40
C ALA A 665 -13.63 -9.29 -23.30
N VAL A 666 -13.81 -9.12 -24.62
CA VAL A 666 -12.74 -9.26 -25.62
C VAL A 666 -12.73 -8.04 -26.53
N LEU A 667 -11.53 -7.60 -26.91
CA LEU A 667 -11.28 -6.52 -27.84
C LEU A 667 -10.10 -6.88 -28.74
N VAL A 668 -10.23 -6.63 -30.04
CA VAL A 668 -9.18 -6.90 -31.04
C VAL A 668 -9.10 -5.69 -31.96
N SER A 669 -7.88 -5.25 -32.29
CA SER A 669 -7.65 -4.14 -33.22
C SER A 669 -8.34 -4.41 -34.55
N ASP A 670 -8.89 -3.36 -35.16
CA ASP A 670 -9.66 -3.48 -36.40
C ASP A 670 -8.84 -4.16 -37.52
N GLU A 671 -7.54 -3.87 -37.61
CA GLU A 671 -6.61 -4.44 -38.60
C GLU A 671 -6.36 -5.95 -38.44
N LEU A 672 -6.41 -6.49 -37.22
CA LEU A 672 -6.13 -7.90 -36.95
C LEU A 672 -7.40 -8.76 -36.77
N GLN A 673 -8.59 -8.17 -37.00
CA GLN A 673 -9.83 -8.95 -37.03
C GLN A 673 -9.78 -10.00 -38.15
N GLY A 674 -10.32 -11.20 -37.89
CA GLY A 674 -10.34 -12.31 -38.86
C GLY A 674 -9.04 -13.16 -38.93
N LEU A 675 -7.92 -12.65 -38.40
CA LEU A 675 -6.63 -13.35 -38.38
C LEU A 675 -6.48 -14.40 -37.26
N GLY A 676 -7.53 -14.58 -36.45
CA GLY A 676 -7.61 -15.61 -35.42
C GLY A 676 -7.16 -15.19 -34.02
N LEU A 677 -6.77 -13.92 -33.81
CA LEU A 677 -6.37 -13.40 -32.51
C LEU A 677 -7.47 -13.55 -31.44
N GLY A 678 -8.70 -13.09 -31.74
CA GLY A 678 -9.84 -13.22 -30.81
C GLY A 678 -10.14 -14.66 -30.40
N SER A 679 -9.94 -15.64 -31.30
CA SER A 679 -10.09 -17.05 -30.96
C SER A 679 -9.05 -17.51 -29.94
N LYS A 680 -7.79 -17.10 -30.10
CA LYS A 680 -6.70 -17.47 -29.19
C LYS A 680 -6.85 -16.80 -27.82
N LEU A 681 -7.35 -15.57 -27.80
CA LEU A 681 -7.68 -14.85 -26.56
C LEU A 681 -8.83 -15.54 -25.80
N MET A 682 -9.86 -15.99 -26.52
CA MET A 682 -10.95 -16.77 -25.92
C MET A 682 -10.48 -18.13 -25.38
N ASP A 683 -9.58 -18.82 -26.09
CA ASP A 683 -8.98 -20.07 -25.61
C ASP A 683 -8.25 -19.87 -24.28
N LEU A 684 -7.41 -18.83 -24.21
CA LEU A 684 -6.70 -18.47 -22.98
C LEU A 684 -7.67 -18.07 -21.86
N LEU A 685 -8.76 -17.37 -22.16
CA LEU A 685 -9.76 -17.01 -21.15
C LEU A 685 -10.45 -18.25 -20.55
N VAL A 686 -10.71 -19.27 -21.36
CA VAL A 686 -11.24 -20.56 -20.86
C VAL A 686 -10.21 -21.28 -19.98
N GLU A 687 -8.93 -21.27 -20.36
CA GLU A 687 -7.83 -21.78 -19.52
C GLU A 687 -7.76 -21.04 -18.17
N ILE A 688 -7.83 -19.69 -18.20
CA ILE A 688 -7.86 -18.86 -16.99
C ILE A 688 -9.05 -19.20 -16.10
N GLY A 689 -10.25 -19.32 -16.65
CA GLY A 689 -11.45 -19.65 -15.86
C GLY A 689 -11.35 -21.01 -15.17
N LYS A 690 -10.74 -22.01 -15.83
CA LYS A 690 -10.48 -23.33 -15.23
C LYS A 690 -9.45 -23.25 -14.11
N ASP A 691 -8.37 -22.51 -14.35
CA ASP A 691 -7.31 -22.29 -13.36
C ASP A 691 -7.80 -21.51 -12.13
N MET A 692 -8.81 -20.65 -12.31
CA MET A 692 -9.48 -19.91 -11.24
C MET A 692 -10.65 -20.68 -10.60
N HIS A 693 -10.91 -21.92 -11.02
CA HIS A 693 -11.99 -22.77 -10.51
C HIS A 693 -13.40 -22.15 -10.63
N VAL A 694 -13.64 -21.45 -11.74
CA VAL A 694 -14.94 -20.85 -12.05
C VAL A 694 -15.87 -21.91 -12.64
N ASP A 695 -17.12 -21.98 -12.20
CA ASP A 695 -18.12 -22.92 -12.72
C ASP A 695 -18.59 -22.49 -14.12
N LYS A 696 -18.76 -21.18 -14.33
CA LYS A 696 -19.34 -20.60 -15.54
C LYS A 696 -18.69 -19.29 -15.96
N ILE A 697 -18.38 -19.17 -17.25
CA ILE A 697 -18.00 -17.93 -17.90
C ILE A 697 -19.21 -17.37 -18.66
N TYR A 698 -19.49 -16.07 -18.55
CA TYR A 698 -20.56 -15.42 -19.30
C TYR A 698 -20.15 -14.03 -19.80
N GLY A 699 -20.87 -13.47 -20.76
CA GLY A 699 -20.61 -12.11 -21.24
C GLY A 699 -21.78 -11.57 -22.06
N TYR A 700 -21.92 -10.25 -22.06
CA TYR A 700 -22.96 -9.55 -22.81
C TYR A 700 -22.39 -9.05 -24.14
N VAL A 701 -23.05 -9.41 -25.22
CA VAL A 701 -22.62 -9.09 -26.59
C VAL A 701 -23.78 -8.39 -27.29
N SER A 702 -23.54 -7.26 -27.96
CA SER A 702 -24.59 -6.62 -28.76
C SER A 702 -25.14 -7.59 -29.81
N SER A 703 -26.46 -7.60 -30.00
CA SER A 703 -27.15 -8.39 -31.01
C SER A 703 -26.66 -8.11 -32.43
N SER A 704 -26.10 -6.92 -32.66
CA SER A 704 -25.50 -6.49 -33.93
C SER A 704 -24.06 -6.98 -34.17
N ASN A 705 -23.36 -7.50 -33.15
CA ASN A 705 -21.98 -7.99 -33.26
C ASN A 705 -21.95 -9.46 -33.69
N TYR A 706 -22.33 -9.74 -34.94
CA TYR A 706 -22.41 -11.10 -35.50
C TYR A 706 -21.06 -11.84 -35.46
N LYS A 707 -19.94 -11.14 -35.63
CA LYS A 707 -18.59 -11.73 -35.60
C LYS A 707 -18.30 -12.35 -34.23
N MET A 708 -18.60 -11.63 -33.15
CA MET A 708 -18.37 -12.13 -31.78
C MET A 708 -19.34 -13.27 -31.43
N LEU A 709 -20.61 -13.16 -31.81
CA LEU A 709 -21.60 -14.21 -31.58
C LEU A 709 -21.23 -15.53 -32.29
N GLN A 710 -20.71 -15.44 -33.52
CA GLN A 710 -20.19 -16.62 -34.24
C GLN A 710 -18.97 -17.22 -33.53
N LEU A 711 -18.08 -16.38 -33.00
CA LEU A 711 -16.92 -16.85 -32.22
C LEU A 711 -17.37 -17.58 -30.95
N CYS A 712 -18.31 -17.01 -30.19
CA CYS A 712 -18.90 -17.64 -29.00
C CYS A 712 -19.49 -19.02 -29.34
N LYS A 713 -20.35 -19.10 -30.36
CA LYS A 713 -20.94 -20.38 -30.81
C LYS A 713 -19.87 -21.41 -31.20
N LYS A 714 -18.84 -20.98 -31.93
CA LYS A 714 -17.72 -21.86 -32.33
C LYS A 714 -16.93 -22.39 -31.13
N LYS A 715 -16.87 -21.62 -30.04
CA LYS A 715 -16.21 -22.01 -28.78
C LYS A 715 -17.13 -22.77 -27.81
N GLY A 716 -18.36 -23.09 -28.23
CA GLY A 716 -19.30 -23.87 -27.43
C GLY A 716 -20.12 -23.04 -26.43
N PHE A 717 -20.13 -21.71 -26.55
CA PHE A 717 -21.00 -20.88 -25.72
C PHE A 717 -22.46 -21.03 -26.15
N GLU A 718 -23.33 -21.22 -25.17
CA GLU A 718 -24.77 -21.07 -25.31
C GLU A 718 -25.11 -19.58 -25.39
N VAL A 719 -26.03 -19.21 -26.29
CA VAL A 719 -26.44 -17.81 -26.47
C VAL A 719 -27.93 -17.65 -26.19
N GLU A 720 -28.27 -16.74 -25.30
CA GLU A 720 -29.64 -16.41 -24.91
C GLU A 720 -29.91 -14.91 -25.11
N THR A 721 -31.08 -14.54 -25.63
CA THR A 721 -31.48 -13.14 -25.73
C THR A 721 -31.69 -12.58 -24.32
N PHE A 722 -30.98 -11.51 -23.97
CA PHE A 722 -31.12 -10.84 -22.67
C PHE A 722 -32.13 -9.70 -22.74
N ASP A 723 -31.99 -8.84 -23.76
CA ASP A 723 -32.93 -7.77 -24.11
C ASP A 723 -32.95 -7.56 -25.65
N GLU A 724 -33.63 -6.52 -26.14
CA GLU A 724 -33.76 -6.25 -27.59
C GLU A 724 -32.41 -6.02 -28.30
N GLU A 725 -31.41 -5.48 -27.59
CA GLU A 725 -30.12 -5.08 -28.17
C GLU A 725 -28.94 -5.96 -27.71
N THR A 726 -29.16 -6.86 -26.76
CA THR A 726 -28.10 -7.60 -26.05
C THR A 726 -28.38 -9.11 -25.99
N ILE A 727 -27.36 -9.89 -26.32
CA ILE A 727 -27.33 -11.34 -26.22
C ILE A 727 -26.31 -11.73 -25.17
N LYS A 728 -26.71 -12.61 -24.24
CA LYS A 728 -25.83 -13.17 -23.24
C LYS A 728 -25.26 -14.49 -23.74
N ALA A 729 -23.93 -14.57 -23.80
CA ALA A 729 -23.19 -15.79 -24.13
C ALA A 729 -22.69 -16.44 -22.84
N SER A 730 -22.85 -17.75 -22.68
CA SER A 730 -22.50 -18.51 -21.48
C SER A 730 -21.77 -19.82 -21.81
N LEU A 731 -20.74 -20.17 -21.04
CA LEU A 731 -20.01 -21.44 -21.15
C LEU A 731 -19.78 -22.02 -19.75
N PHE A 732 -20.20 -23.26 -19.51
CA PHE A 732 -19.88 -24.00 -18.29
C PHE A 732 -18.53 -24.70 -18.43
N LEU A 733 -17.70 -24.67 -17.39
CA LEU A 733 -16.31 -25.15 -17.44
C LEU A 733 -16.09 -26.56 -16.85
N HIS A 734 -17.18 -27.25 -16.49
CA HIS A 734 -17.20 -28.57 -15.84
C HIS A 734 -16.22 -29.59 -16.42
#